data_AF-A0A1Y5MHY3-F1
#
_entry.id   AF-A0A1Y5MHY3-F1
#
_cell.length_a   1.000
_cell.length_b   1.000
_cell.length_c   1.000
_cell.angle_alpha   90.00
_cell.angle_beta   90.00
_cell.angle_gamma   90.00
#
_symmetry.space_group_name_H-M   'P 1'
#
loop_
_entity.id
_entity.type
_entity.pdbx_description
1 polymer ?
#
loop_
_entity_poly.entity_id
_entity_poly.type
_entity_poly.pdbx_seq_one_letter_code
_entity_poly.pdbx_strand_id
1 'polypeptide(L)'
;MIVKISKGEKGVADYLKTDKKRDSKLTRDEKDDRLPLAGNLDLIEMSEKHQSKKKNKKHNYYHISLSFTSEEWNRLYESGNIYELIMDFLRITFPNHDIDELLFYAEAHLPIIKEEPYIPRPEGALENRTLNKKHKNGEPLKREPHIHLIVSFENMKFTHSVKTGGVIYTKGAAKQQVKAVMAKSAEKFKRVVNDILSNKYGLNNIEPLSMDEDQLEKQYESFKSAAQKVRKGKEKDMQMKIETDVVIEPKANTKEQNISVEELLADARNSTADYLLRMIEEDESFKKDYYDRAKRLNAVDIREFLPMINAKFNIAAKAEMVNDKYKVRVDGFKGTYNLTDLMCKIVYNGRKGALFHVVNELEQMLIELQANKNEPKITLSVSSDFNTPNKDPKTQVLNNWETIRIEPYNLKSILKNYSAISVASFKDKSEEASSIDGITPTLIYDIDSPKFTINDAQNLLQSKGIKGFIYPTSYQAPDAKVEKFKLIIPTTKAPSLNEYDEYIKEITRELGLYNIVNNQSLYPSNFHYTPVPGSEVVSIRGKTFDNTRAIEDASLKTDINNMEIKAISSNISIKELIEYFDESAVVKEYKNHQIISGKSGRYLYLPEENTAYSFSLNRHYTPYIYIRDKFDEAARKIKTRFLNDNVIKKLGLKQNEYEGLVKCIDGHLDINRYYLAFINRTENFKKYLPDIVKINYKGLIYNIKTYMKDWQDMQGFNKLKECYQTDKISLANDHISFGSLKITKQELYGQGLDSNFGVEQTKQPSNRAEAKEQNIKSGYDSLER
;
A
#
# COMPACT_ATOMS: atom_id res chain seq x y z
N MET A 1 0.66 -19.59 34.43
CA MET A 1 0.19 -20.61 33.46
C MET A 1 -0.79 -21.63 34.06
N ILE A 2 -1.92 -21.85 33.39
CA ILE A 2 -2.89 -22.93 33.67
C ILE A 2 -2.89 -23.92 32.51
N VAL A 3 -2.75 -25.22 32.80
CA VAL A 3 -2.77 -26.30 31.80
C VAL A 3 -4.04 -27.13 31.93
N LYS A 4 -4.82 -27.22 30.84
CA LYS A 4 -5.94 -28.15 30.73
C LYS A 4 -5.68 -29.15 29.62
N ILE A 5 -5.75 -30.44 29.93
CA ILE A 5 -5.61 -31.52 28.94
C ILE A 5 -6.95 -32.27 28.88
N SER A 6 -7.53 -32.34 27.69
CA SER A 6 -8.77 -33.08 27.43
C SER A 6 -8.62 -33.98 26.21
N LYS A 7 -9.60 -34.85 25.98
CA LYS A 7 -9.64 -35.74 24.82
C LYS A 7 -10.85 -35.39 23.98
N GLY A 8 -10.65 -35.18 22.68
CA GLY A 8 -11.72 -34.85 21.75
C GLY A 8 -12.07 -36.03 20.84
N GLU A 9 -13.32 -36.05 20.39
CA GLU A 9 -13.84 -37.06 19.46
C GLU A 9 -13.81 -36.52 18.04
N LYS A 10 -14.44 -35.37 17.80
CA LYS A 10 -14.48 -34.71 16.50
C LYS A 10 -14.72 -33.20 16.58
N GLY A 11 -14.49 -32.49 15.47
CA GLY A 11 -14.86 -31.09 15.24
C GLY A 11 -13.86 -30.06 15.77
N VAL A 12 -12.60 -30.43 16.06
CA VAL A 12 -11.62 -29.45 16.56
C VAL A 12 -11.19 -28.45 15.49
N ALA A 13 -11.12 -28.87 14.23
CA ALA A 13 -10.78 -27.99 13.13
C ALA A 13 -11.88 -26.96 12.89
N ASP A 14 -13.14 -27.40 12.81
CA ASP A 14 -14.30 -26.50 12.70
C ASP A 14 -14.35 -25.53 13.89
N TYR A 15 -14.08 -26.04 15.10
CA TYR A 15 -14.02 -25.25 16.32
C TYR A 15 -12.95 -24.14 16.29
N LEU A 16 -11.78 -24.45 15.74
CA LEU A 16 -10.68 -23.48 15.64
C LEU A 16 -10.83 -22.54 14.43
N LYS A 17 -11.49 -22.96 13.34
CA LYS A 17 -11.68 -22.17 12.12
C LYS A 17 -12.85 -21.19 12.19
N THR A 18 -14.03 -21.61 12.64
CA THR A 18 -15.26 -20.84 12.37
C THR A 18 -16.30 -20.87 13.48
N ASP A 19 -16.13 -21.68 14.52
CA ASP A 19 -17.28 -22.03 15.37
C ASP A 19 -17.58 -21.06 16.52
N LYS A 20 -18.87 -20.99 16.85
CA LYS A 20 -19.43 -20.32 18.02
C LYS A 20 -19.52 -21.35 19.15
N LYS A 21 -18.67 -21.21 20.16
CA LYS A 21 -18.71 -22.09 21.34
C LYS A 21 -20.11 -22.00 21.99
N ARG A 22 -20.70 -23.14 22.37
CA ARG A 22 -22.06 -23.21 22.94
C ARG A 22 -22.27 -22.33 24.18
N ASP A 23 -21.20 -22.07 24.94
CA ASP A 23 -21.18 -21.22 26.12
C ASP A 23 -20.64 -19.80 25.83
N SER A 24 -20.66 -19.34 24.57
CA SER A 24 -20.37 -17.95 24.23
C SER A 24 -21.33 -17.34 23.22
N LYS A 25 -21.64 -16.05 23.41
CA LYS A 25 -22.52 -15.28 22.51
C LYS A 25 -21.84 -14.80 21.23
N LEU A 26 -20.52 -14.76 21.23
CA LEU A 26 -19.70 -14.31 20.11
C LEU A 26 -18.98 -15.51 19.46
N THR A 27 -18.56 -15.34 18.22
CA THR A 27 -17.69 -16.24 17.44
C THR A 27 -16.22 -16.08 17.88
N ARG A 28 -15.32 -16.92 17.37
CA ARG A 28 -13.88 -16.78 17.67
C ARG A 28 -13.27 -15.52 17.08
N ASP A 29 -13.63 -15.16 15.85
CA ASP A 29 -13.13 -13.96 15.16
C ASP A 29 -13.52 -12.67 15.89
N GLU A 30 -14.66 -12.66 16.58
CA GLU A 30 -15.10 -11.52 17.41
C GLU A 30 -14.38 -11.42 18.76
N LYS A 31 -13.73 -12.50 19.22
CA LYS A 31 -13.18 -12.60 20.58
C LYS A 31 -11.68 -12.59 20.63
N ASP A 32 -11.04 -13.23 19.67
CA ASP A 32 -9.64 -13.62 19.72
C ASP A 32 -8.98 -13.31 18.38
N ASP A 33 -7.85 -12.62 18.43
CA ASP A 33 -6.88 -12.63 17.34
C ASP A 33 -6.09 -13.95 17.43
N ARG A 34 -6.04 -14.68 16.31
CA ARG A 34 -5.52 -16.05 16.27
C ARG A 34 -4.19 -16.08 15.56
N LEU A 35 -3.17 -16.59 16.26
CA LEU A 35 -1.82 -16.72 15.74
C LEU A 35 -1.43 -18.19 15.68
N PRO A 36 -1.32 -18.81 14.49
CA PRO A 36 -0.75 -20.14 14.33
C PRO A 36 0.73 -20.14 14.79
N LEU A 37 1.08 -21.05 15.70
CA LEU A 37 2.41 -21.09 16.33
C LEU A 37 3.26 -22.28 15.88
N ALA A 38 2.64 -23.44 15.62
CA ALA A 38 3.34 -24.63 15.15
C ALA A 38 2.39 -25.71 14.61
N GLY A 39 2.88 -26.57 13.73
CA GLY A 39 2.10 -27.72 13.22
C GLY A 39 1.09 -27.33 12.14
N ASN A 40 0.08 -28.18 11.88
CA ASN A 40 -0.90 -27.95 10.81
C ASN A 40 -2.32 -28.42 11.21
N LEU A 41 -3.29 -27.50 11.18
CA LEU A 41 -4.68 -27.75 11.55
C LEU A 41 -5.42 -28.67 10.58
N ASP A 42 -5.15 -28.57 9.29
CA ASP A 42 -5.77 -29.42 8.27
C ASP A 42 -5.32 -30.88 8.44
N LEU A 43 -4.05 -31.12 8.80
CA LEU A 43 -3.59 -32.48 9.12
C LEU A 43 -4.30 -33.07 10.35
N ILE A 44 -4.63 -32.23 11.33
CA ILE A 44 -5.42 -32.64 12.50
C ILE A 44 -6.85 -33.01 12.09
N GLU A 45 -7.50 -32.17 11.28
CA GLU A 45 -8.85 -32.42 10.74
C GLU A 45 -8.90 -33.76 9.98
N MET A 46 -7.87 -34.04 9.20
CA MET A 46 -7.80 -35.25 8.39
C MET A 46 -7.48 -36.49 9.22
N SER A 47 -6.59 -36.37 10.22
CA SER A 47 -6.33 -37.43 11.18
C SER A 47 -7.60 -37.80 11.96
N GLU A 48 -8.42 -36.81 12.31
CA GLU A 48 -9.71 -37.01 12.96
C GLU A 48 -10.69 -37.79 12.05
N LYS A 49 -10.86 -37.34 10.79
CA LYS A 49 -11.67 -38.02 9.77
C LYS A 49 -11.20 -39.47 9.51
N HIS A 50 -9.89 -39.72 9.48
CA HIS A 50 -9.35 -41.06 9.32
C HIS A 50 -9.61 -41.96 10.55
N GLN A 51 -9.30 -41.46 11.75
CA GLN A 51 -9.43 -42.25 12.97
C GLN A 51 -10.88 -42.54 13.33
N SER A 52 -11.82 -41.64 13.01
CA SER A 52 -13.26 -41.87 13.20
C SER A 52 -13.84 -43.02 12.37
N LYS A 53 -13.19 -43.42 11.26
CA LYS A 53 -13.57 -44.61 10.48
C LYS A 53 -13.16 -45.92 11.15
N LYS A 54 -12.23 -45.91 12.11
CA LYS A 54 -11.77 -47.11 12.83
C LYS A 54 -12.81 -47.52 13.87
N LYS A 55 -13.45 -48.69 13.69
CA LYS A 55 -14.37 -49.27 14.70
C LYS A 55 -13.62 -49.38 16.03
N ASN A 56 -14.21 -48.83 17.11
CA ASN A 56 -13.74 -48.87 18.52
C ASN A 56 -12.88 -47.69 19.05
N LYS A 57 -12.62 -46.61 18.31
CA LYS A 57 -11.99 -45.40 18.88
C LYS A 57 -13.03 -44.34 19.25
N LYS A 58 -13.17 -44.07 20.56
CA LYS A 58 -14.04 -43.00 21.08
C LYS A 58 -13.43 -41.60 20.94
N HIS A 59 -12.12 -41.47 21.15
CA HIS A 59 -11.40 -40.20 21.09
C HIS A 59 -10.24 -40.28 20.08
N ASN A 60 -9.96 -39.16 19.41
CA ASN A 60 -9.03 -39.09 18.27
C ASN A 60 -7.82 -38.18 18.52
N TYR A 61 -7.92 -37.23 19.46
CA TYR A 61 -6.84 -36.29 19.76
C TYR A 61 -6.88 -35.83 21.23
N TYR A 62 -5.73 -35.34 21.71
CA TYR A 62 -5.62 -34.50 22.89
C TYR A 62 -5.91 -33.05 22.51
N HIS A 63 -6.77 -32.38 23.27
CA HIS A 63 -6.97 -30.94 23.21
C HIS A 63 -6.41 -30.33 24.47
N ILE A 64 -5.29 -29.62 24.32
CA ILE A 64 -4.55 -28.99 25.39
C ILE A 64 -4.77 -27.48 25.29
N SER A 65 -5.03 -26.85 26.43
CA SER A 65 -5.06 -25.39 26.56
C SER A 65 -4.00 -24.97 27.57
N LEU A 66 -3.11 -24.07 27.14
CA LEU A 66 -2.14 -23.39 27.98
C LEU A 66 -2.60 -21.94 28.13
N SER A 67 -3.06 -21.55 29.31
CA SER A 67 -3.55 -20.19 29.57
C SER A 67 -2.52 -19.40 30.36
N PHE A 68 -2.31 -18.15 29.97
CA PHE A 68 -1.30 -17.24 30.53
C PHE A 68 -1.99 -16.01 31.09
N THR A 69 -1.37 -15.31 32.04
CA THR A 69 -1.74 -13.91 32.27
C THR A 69 -1.24 -13.04 31.12
N SER A 70 -1.85 -11.88 30.89
CA SER A 70 -1.36 -10.92 29.89
C SER A 70 0.11 -10.54 30.09
N GLU A 71 0.58 -10.45 31.33
CA GLU A 71 1.99 -10.17 31.65
C GLU A 71 2.91 -11.35 31.29
N GLU A 72 2.53 -12.58 31.63
CA GLU A 72 3.26 -13.79 31.25
C GLU A 72 3.35 -13.91 29.72
N TRP A 73 2.24 -13.63 29.02
CA TRP A 73 2.18 -13.68 27.56
C TRP A 73 3.14 -12.67 26.93
N ASN A 74 3.10 -11.40 27.35
CA ASN A 74 3.97 -10.36 26.80
C ASN A 74 5.44 -10.71 27.03
N ARG A 75 5.78 -11.21 28.22
CA ARG A 75 7.16 -11.63 28.53
C ARG A 75 7.62 -12.79 27.64
N LEU A 76 6.77 -13.80 27.42
CA LEU A 76 7.07 -14.92 26.52
C LEU A 76 7.20 -14.48 25.06
N TYR A 77 6.36 -13.53 24.64
CA TYR A 77 6.37 -12.98 23.29
C TYR A 77 7.63 -12.14 23.03
N GLU A 78 7.95 -11.18 23.90
CA GLU A 78 9.13 -10.30 23.80
C GLU A 78 10.44 -11.09 23.86
N SER A 79 10.49 -12.17 24.65
CA SER A 79 11.66 -13.04 24.74
C SER A 79 11.77 -14.08 23.61
N GLY A 80 10.77 -14.18 22.72
CA GLY A 80 10.76 -15.17 21.63
C GLY A 80 10.60 -16.63 22.09
N ASN A 81 10.22 -16.87 23.36
CA ASN A 81 10.26 -18.19 24.00
C ASN A 81 9.01 -19.05 23.75
N ILE A 82 8.00 -18.52 23.06
CA ILE A 82 6.71 -19.21 22.84
C ILE A 82 6.90 -20.57 22.14
N TYR A 83 7.71 -20.63 21.08
CA TYR A 83 7.94 -21.86 20.34
C TYR A 83 8.68 -22.91 21.19
N GLU A 84 9.70 -22.49 21.94
CA GLU A 84 10.45 -23.37 22.82
C GLU A 84 9.56 -23.96 23.93
N LEU A 85 8.72 -23.12 24.54
CA LEU A 85 7.74 -23.56 25.55
C LEU A 85 6.83 -24.66 24.99
N ILE A 86 6.34 -24.54 23.74
CA ILE A 86 5.50 -25.55 23.10
C ILE A 86 6.28 -26.86 22.88
N MET A 87 7.52 -26.77 22.39
CA MET A 87 8.35 -27.94 22.12
C MET A 87 8.70 -28.68 23.42
N ASP A 88 9.04 -27.95 24.48
CA ASP A 88 9.35 -28.53 25.77
C ASP A 88 8.11 -29.10 26.44
N PHE A 89 6.96 -28.42 26.32
CA PHE A 89 5.69 -28.98 26.75
C PHE A 89 5.42 -30.33 26.08
N LEU A 90 5.60 -30.44 24.76
CA LEU A 90 5.40 -31.70 24.03
C LEU A 90 6.38 -32.79 24.47
N ARG A 91 7.68 -32.48 24.53
CA ARG A 91 8.73 -33.45 24.95
C ARG A 91 8.46 -34.00 26.35
N ILE A 92 8.16 -33.09 27.28
CA ILE A 92 7.98 -33.45 28.68
C ILE A 92 6.65 -34.19 28.87
N THR A 93 5.58 -33.79 28.17
CA THR A 93 4.25 -34.43 28.29
C THR A 93 4.18 -35.82 27.64
N PHE A 94 4.94 -36.04 26.57
CA PHE A 94 4.97 -37.30 25.80
C PHE A 94 6.35 -37.98 25.86
N PRO A 95 6.85 -38.36 27.05
CA PRO A 95 8.24 -38.80 27.26
C PRO A 95 8.60 -40.15 26.60
N ASN A 96 7.59 -40.90 26.15
CA ASN A 96 7.80 -42.11 25.36
C ASN A 96 7.87 -41.81 23.86
N HIS A 97 7.54 -40.62 23.37
CA HIS A 97 7.41 -40.34 21.94
C HIS A 97 8.37 -39.23 21.51
N ASP A 98 9.12 -39.48 20.45
CA ASP A 98 9.88 -38.41 19.81
C ASP A 98 8.92 -37.42 19.13
N ILE A 99 9.33 -36.17 18.98
CA ILE A 99 8.48 -35.12 18.38
C ILE A 99 8.05 -35.48 16.95
N ASP A 100 8.87 -36.23 16.21
CA ASP A 100 8.55 -36.67 14.86
C ASP A 100 7.59 -37.88 14.80
N GLU A 101 7.25 -38.49 15.95
CA GLU A 101 6.12 -39.42 16.08
C GLU A 101 4.79 -38.69 16.24
N LEU A 102 4.82 -37.41 16.64
CA LEU A 102 3.65 -36.62 17.02
C LEU A 102 3.10 -35.82 15.84
N LEU A 103 1.82 -36.04 15.52
CA LEU A 103 1.06 -35.13 14.67
C LEU A 103 0.33 -34.11 15.54
N PHE A 104 0.69 -32.82 15.44
CA PHE A 104 0.13 -31.77 16.30
C PHE A 104 -0.11 -30.42 15.58
N TYR A 105 -0.90 -29.55 16.21
CA TYR A 105 -1.15 -28.16 15.83
C TYR A 105 -1.21 -27.26 17.07
N ALA A 106 -0.61 -26.08 17.02
CA ALA A 106 -0.62 -25.08 18.09
C ALA A 106 -1.04 -23.71 17.55
N GLU A 107 -1.98 -23.06 18.22
CA GLU A 107 -2.50 -21.73 17.86
C GLU A 107 -2.74 -20.91 19.13
N ALA A 108 -2.23 -19.68 19.18
CA ALA A 108 -2.53 -18.72 20.23
C ALA A 108 -3.81 -17.96 19.93
N HIS A 109 -4.59 -17.73 20.99
CA HIS A 109 -5.82 -16.93 21.00
C HIS A 109 -5.55 -15.73 21.91
N LEU A 110 -5.47 -14.55 21.29
CA LEU A 110 -5.22 -13.26 21.94
C LEU A 110 -6.53 -12.50 22.07
N PRO A 111 -7.07 -12.30 23.28
CA PRO A 111 -8.38 -11.69 23.44
C PRO A 111 -8.45 -10.28 22.86
N ILE A 112 -9.32 -10.07 21.87
CA ILE A 112 -9.73 -8.75 21.35
C ILE A 112 -10.63 -8.07 22.40
N ILE A 113 -11.60 -8.83 22.92
CA ILE A 113 -12.45 -8.38 24.03
C ILE A 113 -11.82 -8.81 25.36
N LYS A 114 -11.74 -7.87 26.31
CA LYS A 114 -11.12 -8.14 27.61
C LYS A 114 -12.01 -8.94 28.55
N GLU A 115 -13.32 -8.90 28.34
CA GLU A 115 -14.30 -9.55 29.21
C GLU A 115 -15.45 -10.14 28.39
N GLU A 116 -16.05 -11.22 28.88
CA GLU A 116 -17.26 -11.81 28.30
C GLU A 116 -18.28 -12.18 29.39
N PRO A 117 -19.59 -11.94 29.18
CA PRO A 117 -20.62 -12.42 30.11
C PRO A 117 -20.59 -13.94 30.26
N TYR A 118 -20.52 -14.41 31.50
CA TYR A 118 -20.61 -15.83 31.83
C TYR A 118 -21.97 -16.41 31.41
N ILE A 119 -21.96 -17.51 30.69
CA ILE A 119 -23.14 -18.27 30.31
C ILE A 119 -23.12 -19.60 31.06
N PRO A 120 -24.17 -19.93 31.85
CA PRO A 120 -24.27 -21.19 32.56
C PRO A 120 -24.10 -22.40 31.63
N ARG A 121 -23.31 -23.36 32.09
CA ARG A 121 -22.94 -24.55 31.31
C ARG A 121 -23.82 -25.75 31.71
N PRO A 122 -24.01 -26.75 30.84
CA PRO A 122 -24.76 -27.97 31.19
C PRO A 122 -24.13 -28.70 32.39
N GLU A 123 -24.93 -29.00 33.42
CA GLU A 123 -24.47 -29.54 34.71
C GLU A 123 -23.97 -31.00 34.71
N GLY A 124 -23.82 -31.60 33.53
CA GLY A 124 -23.36 -32.99 33.36
C GLY A 124 -21.94 -33.24 33.89
N ALA A 125 -21.07 -32.23 33.85
CA ALA A 125 -19.69 -32.32 34.37
C ALA A 125 -19.55 -31.58 35.72
N LEU A 126 -18.73 -32.13 36.63
CA LEU A 126 -18.47 -31.52 37.94
C LEU A 126 -17.90 -30.09 37.81
N GLU A 127 -17.01 -29.87 36.84
CA GLU A 127 -16.45 -28.54 36.54
C GLU A 127 -17.52 -27.51 36.22
N ASN A 128 -18.53 -27.89 35.42
CA ASN A 128 -19.62 -26.99 35.05
C ASN A 128 -20.49 -26.64 36.26
N ARG A 129 -20.73 -27.60 37.17
CA ARG A 129 -21.43 -27.33 38.44
C ARG A 129 -20.66 -26.37 39.32
N THR A 130 -19.34 -26.54 39.43
CA THR A 130 -18.49 -25.63 40.21
C THR A 130 -18.49 -24.22 39.60
N LEU A 131 -18.39 -24.10 38.29
CA LEU A 131 -18.41 -22.80 37.60
C LEU A 131 -19.78 -22.12 37.68
N ASN A 132 -20.88 -22.86 37.51
CA ASN A 132 -22.25 -22.33 37.66
C ASN A 132 -22.55 -21.86 39.09
N LYS A 133 -21.88 -22.44 40.10
CA LYS A 133 -21.95 -21.97 41.49
C LYS A 133 -21.07 -20.74 41.74
N LYS A 134 -19.93 -20.66 41.06
CA LYS A 134 -18.95 -19.58 41.25
C LYS A 134 -19.35 -18.28 40.56
N HIS A 135 -20.01 -18.37 39.40
CA HIS A 135 -20.33 -17.22 38.57
C HIS A 135 -21.82 -17.13 38.24
N LYS A 136 -22.38 -15.93 38.30
CA LYS A 136 -23.78 -15.65 37.94
C LYS A 136 -23.92 -15.50 36.42
N ASN A 137 -25.08 -15.86 35.86
CA ASN A 137 -25.36 -15.63 34.44
C ASN A 137 -25.24 -14.13 34.11
N GLY A 138 -24.42 -13.79 33.12
CA GLY A 138 -24.13 -12.41 32.73
C GLY A 138 -22.97 -11.74 33.46
N GLU A 139 -22.35 -12.39 34.45
CA GLU A 139 -21.18 -11.86 35.16
C GLU A 139 -19.99 -11.70 34.19
N PRO A 140 -19.32 -10.53 34.13
CA PRO A 140 -18.20 -10.33 33.22
C PRO A 140 -17.00 -11.17 33.67
N LEU A 141 -16.52 -12.04 32.78
CA LEU A 141 -15.32 -12.84 32.98
C LEU A 141 -14.18 -12.31 32.14
N LYS A 142 -13.06 -12.01 32.80
CA LYS A 142 -11.84 -11.60 32.14
C LYS A 142 -11.33 -12.69 31.20
N ARG A 143 -10.95 -12.29 29.99
CA ARG A 143 -10.28 -13.13 29.00
C ARG A 143 -8.79 -12.86 29.06
N GLU A 144 -8.02 -13.93 28.98
CA GLU A 144 -6.56 -13.87 28.98
C GLU A 144 -6.00 -14.70 27.81
N PRO A 145 -4.78 -14.38 27.32
CA PRO A 145 -4.14 -15.12 26.24
C PRO A 145 -4.00 -16.62 26.53
N HIS A 146 -4.24 -17.44 25.53
CA HIS A 146 -4.08 -18.89 25.67
C HIS A 146 -3.69 -19.57 24.37
N ILE A 147 -2.96 -20.69 24.46
CA ILE A 147 -2.58 -21.53 23.34
C ILE A 147 -3.47 -22.77 23.33
N HIS A 148 -4.10 -23.04 22.19
CA HIS A 148 -4.68 -24.34 21.86
C HIS A 148 -3.62 -25.22 21.21
N LEU A 149 -3.29 -26.34 21.84
CA LEU A 149 -2.38 -27.36 21.35
C LEU A 149 -3.13 -28.67 21.14
N ILE A 150 -3.21 -29.13 19.90
CA ILE A 150 -3.89 -30.35 19.51
C ILE A 150 -2.85 -31.41 19.17
N VAL A 151 -2.96 -32.61 19.75
CA VAL A 151 -2.05 -33.74 19.43
C VAL A 151 -2.89 -34.95 19.05
N SER A 152 -2.71 -35.46 17.84
CA SER A 152 -3.42 -36.65 17.37
C SER A 152 -3.02 -37.90 18.15
N PHE A 153 -3.97 -38.83 18.31
CA PHE A 153 -3.68 -40.18 18.80
C PHE A 153 -3.04 -41.06 17.73
N GLU A 154 -3.07 -40.68 16.46
CA GLU A 154 -2.36 -41.39 15.41
C GLU A 154 -0.85 -41.16 15.59
N ASN A 155 -0.10 -42.25 15.77
CA ASN A 155 1.36 -42.19 15.82
C ASN A 155 1.90 -42.28 14.39
N MET A 156 2.82 -41.39 14.03
CA MET A 156 3.33 -41.32 12.66
C MET A 156 4.26 -42.48 12.28
N LYS A 157 4.96 -43.08 13.24
CA LYS A 157 5.95 -44.15 13.00
C LYS A 157 5.48 -45.54 13.42
N PHE A 158 4.65 -45.62 14.45
CA PHE A 158 4.29 -46.89 15.09
C PHE A 158 2.79 -47.16 15.06
N THR A 159 2.41 -48.42 15.18
CA THR A 159 1.00 -48.84 15.07
C THR A 159 0.15 -48.54 16.31
N HIS A 160 0.74 -48.34 17.49
CA HIS A 160 -0.02 -47.96 18.68
C HIS A 160 -0.16 -46.44 18.81
N SER A 161 -1.24 -46.01 19.46
CA SER A 161 -1.55 -44.60 19.65
C SER A 161 -0.54 -43.86 20.52
N VAL A 162 -0.37 -42.56 20.26
CA VAL A 162 0.36 -41.62 21.13
C VAL A 162 -0.27 -41.58 22.52
N LYS A 163 0.56 -41.58 23.58
CA LYS A 163 0.12 -41.54 24.98
C LYS A 163 0.96 -40.57 25.80
N THR A 164 0.32 -39.85 26.73
CA THR A 164 1.01 -39.00 27.71
C THR A 164 1.69 -39.83 28.80
N GLY A 165 2.73 -39.29 29.43
CA GLY A 165 3.49 -39.98 30.48
C GLY A 165 2.67 -40.33 31.74
N GLY A 166 1.58 -39.60 31.99
CA GLY A 166 0.71 -39.81 33.15
C GLY A 166 -0.18 -41.05 33.09
N VAL A 167 -0.29 -41.73 31.93
CA VAL A 167 -1.10 -42.93 31.74
C VAL A 167 -0.31 -44.18 32.15
N ILE A 168 -0.21 -44.43 33.46
CA ILE A 168 0.47 -45.61 34.02
C ILE A 168 -0.46 -46.83 33.96
N TYR A 169 0.00 -47.93 33.37
CA TYR A 169 -0.73 -49.20 33.29
C TYR A 169 -0.51 -50.06 34.53
N THR A 170 -1.53 -50.20 35.38
CA THR A 170 -1.54 -51.19 36.46
C THR A 170 -2.09 -52.53 35.94
N LYS A 171 -1.29 -53.59 35.99
CA LYS A 171 -1.75 -54.96 35.71
C LYS A 171 -2.47 -55.51 36.96
N GLY A 172 -3.64 -56.14 36.78
CA GLY A 172 -4.26 -56.99 37.80
C GLY A 172 -5.39 -56.40 38.67
N ALA A 173 -5.85 -55.17 38.42
CA ALA A 173 -6.98 -54.58 39.17
C ALA A 173 -8.29 -54.51 38.35
N ALA A 174 -9.43 -54.49 39.03
CA ALA A 174 -10.75 -54.36 38.40
C ALA A 174 -10.86 -53.06 37.57
N LYS A 175 -11.55 -53.10 36.41
CA LYS A 175 -11.65 -51.99 35.42
C LYS A 175 -11.92 -50.60 36.02
N GLN A 176 -12.76 -50.50 37.06
CA GLN A 176 -13.09 -49.23 37.74
C GLN A 176 -11.96 -48.70 38.63
N GLN A 177 -11.27 -49.57 39.37
CA GLN A 177 -10.15 -49.17 40.24
C GLN A 177 -8.94 -48.72 39.40
N VAL A 178 -8.66 -49.40 38.28
CA VAL A 178 -7.61 -49.01 37.32
C VAL A 178 -7.87 -47.59 36.78
N LYS A 179 -9.12 -47.27 36.44
CA LYS A 179 -9.50 -45.95 35.90
C LYS A 179 -9.29 -44.83 36.93
N ALA A 180 -9.62 -45.07 38.20
CA ALA A 180 -9.43 -44.08 39.27
C ALA A 180 -7.94 -43.83 39.57
N VAL A 181 -7.13 -44.89 39.60
CA VAL A 181 -5.67 -44.78 39.80
C VAL A 181 -5.00 -44.06 38.62
N MET A 182 -5.39 -44.38 37.38
CA MET A 182 -4.89 -43.68 36.19
C MET A 182 -5.26 -42.19 36.19
N ALA A 183 -6.47 -41.84 36.63
CA ALA A 183 -6.87 -40.43 36.73
C ALA A 183 -6.01 -39.66 37.74
N LYS A 184 -5.76 -40.22 38.92
CA LYS A 184 -4.87 -39.63 39.93
C LYS A 184 -3.42 -39.51 39.43
N SER A 185 -2.93 -40.54 38.74
CA SER A 185 -1.60 -40.55 38.13
C SER A 185 -1.46 -39.47 37.06
N ALA A 186 -2.42 -39.37 36.14
CA ALA A 186 -2.41 -38.37 35.08
C ALA A 186 -2.50 -36.95 35.63
N GLU A 187 -3.31 -36.73 36.67
CA GLU A 187 -3.41 -35.44 37.35
C GLU A 187 -2.10 -35.06 38.03
N LYS A 188 -1.46 -36.01 38.74
CA LYS A 188 -0.17 -35.78 39.37
C LYS A 188 0.92 -35.48 38.33
N PHE A 189 0.99 -36.24 37.24
CA PHE A 189 1.93 -36.01 36.15
C PHE A 189 1.75 -34.62 35.53
N LYS A 190 0.51 -34.23 35.22
CA LYS A 190 0.18 -32.89 34.71
C LYS A 190 0.73 -31.79 35.63
N ARG A 191 0.57 -31.92 36.95
CA ARG A 191 1.06 -30.94 37.93
C ARG A 191 2.59 -30.86 37.96
N VAL A 192 3.28 -32.00 37.89
CA VAL A 192 4.76 -32.04 37.79
C VAL A 192 5.25 -31.34 36.53
N VAL A 193 4.66 -31.64 35.36
CA VAL A 193 5.01 -30.98 34.09
C VAL A 193 4.75 -29.47 34.17
N ASN A 194 3.64 -29.05 34.79
CA ASN A 194 3.32 -27.63 34.94
C ASN A 194 4.33 -26.90 35.82
N ASP A 195 4.76 -27.49 36.95
CA ASP A 195 5.78 -26.91 37.83
C ASP A 195 7.13 -26.77 37.12
N ILE A 196 7.58 -27.82 36.41
CA ILE A 196 8.85 -27.79 35.67
C ILE A 196 8.87 -26.65 34.63
N LEU A 197 7.81 -26.53 33.82
CA LEU A 197 7.72 -25.48 32.81
C LEU A 197 7.54 -24.10 33.44
N SER A 198 6.77 -23.99 34.52
CA SER A 198 6.56 -22.71 35.21
C SER A 198 7.86 -22.19 35.81
N ASN A 199 8.67 -23.06 36.42
CA ASN A 199 9.98 -22.72 36.94
C ASN A 199 10.93 -22.28 35.81
N LYS A 200 10.97 -23.05 34.71
CA LYS A 200 11.86 -22.77 33.58
C LYS A 200 11.59 -21.41 32.90
N TYR A 201 10.31 -21.06 32.74
CA TYR A 201 9.91 -19.86 31.99
C TYR A 201 9.45 -18.70 32.88
N GLY A 202 9.60 -18.82 34.21
CA GLY A 202 9.19 -17.79 35.16
C GLY A 202 7.68 -17.50 35.14
N LEU A 203 6.86 -18.55 34.99
CA LEU A 203 5.40 -18.46 34.95
C LEU A 203 4.81 -18.73 36.33
N ASN A 204 3.69 -18.11 36.64
CA ASN A 204 2.95 -18.32 37.89
C ASN A 204 2.13 -19.62 37.81
N ASN A 205 2.46 -20.63 38.61
CA ASN A 205 1.60 -21.79 38.79
C ASN A 205 0.58 -21.55 39.93
N ILE A 206 -0.70 -21.74 39.66
CA ILE A 206 -1.79 -21.56 40.63
C ILE A 206 -1.95 -22.77 41.56
N GLU A 207 -1.47 -23.95 41.15
CA GLU A 207 -1.56 -25.20 41.92
C GLU A 207 -0.19 -25.89 42.09
N PRO A 208 0.84 -25.20 42.61
CA PRO A 208 2.18 -25.76 42.74
C PRO A 208 2.20 -26.97 43.68
N LEU A 209 3.10 -27.92 43.44
CA LEU A 209 3.28 -29.09 44.32
C LEU A 209 4.11 -28.78 45.57
N SER A 210 4.65 -27.56 45.69
CA SER A 210 5.57 -27.15 46.76
C SER A 210 6.77 -28.08 46.91
N MET A 211 7.30 -28.55 45.76
CA MET A 211 8.49 -29.38 45.66
C MET A 211 9.65 -28.54 45.13
N ASP A 212 10.87 -28.85 45.57
CA ASP A 212 12.08 -28.29 44.96
C ASP A 212 12.36 -28.93 43.59
N GLU A 213 13.36 -28.39 42.86
CA GLU A 213 13.69 -28.81 41.49
C GLU A 213 14.14 -30.28 41.44
N ASP A 214 14.97 -30.73 42.40
CA ASP A 214 15.45 -32.11 42.48
C ASP A 214 14.30 -33.11 42.72
N GLN A 215 13.33 -32.74 43.57
CA GLN A 215 12.14 -33.53 43.84
C GLN A 215 11.23 -33.61 42.61
N LEU A 216 11.04 -32.50 41.89
CA LEU A 216 10.26 -32.46 40.65
C LEU A 216 10.89 -33.34 39.57
N GLU A 217 12.21 -33.24 39.38
CA GLU A 217 12.94 -34.04 38.41
C GLU A 217 12.85 -35.54 38.75
N LYS A 218 13.02 -35.91 40.03
CA LYS A 218 12.86 -37.29 40.48
C LYS A 218 11.44 -37.84 40.25
N GLN A 219 10.41 -37.02 40.46
CA GLN A 219 9.02 -37.40 40.14
C GLN A 219 8.86 -37.59 38.63
N TYR A 220 9.36 -36.67 37.83
CA TYR A 220 9.28 -36.71 36.37
C TYR A 220 9.98 -37.93 35.79
N GLU A 221 11.21 -38.22 36.22
CA GLU A 221 11.97 -39.37 35.75
C GLU A 221 11.30 -40.71 36.07
N SER A 222 10.58 -40.79 37.20
CA SER A 222 9.73 -41.95 37.53
C SER A 222 8.60 -42.15 36.51
N PHE A 223 7.90 -41.07 36.14
CA PHE A 223 6.85 -41.11 35.11
C PHE A 223 7.40 -41.41 33.72
N LYS A 224 8.51 -40.78 33.34
CA LYS A 224 9.21 -41.02 32.07
C LYS A 224 9.65 -42.47 31.94
N SER A 225 10.29 -43.01 32.97
CA SER A 225 10.69 -44.43 33.04
C SER A 225 9.49 -45.39 32.93
N ALA A 226 8.36 -45.05 33.54
CA ALA A 226 7.13 -45.86 33.43
C ALA A 226 6.52 -45.78 32.03
N ALA A 227 6.50 -44.60 31.42
CA ALA A 227 5.96 -44.37 30.09
C ALA A 227 6.78 -45.09 28.99
N GLN A 228 8.11 -45.07 29.10
CA GLN A 228 9.03 -45.70 28.16
C GLN A 228 8.94 -47.25 28.14
N LYS A 229 8.39 -47.85 29.19
CA LYS A 229 8.09 -49.31 29.22
C LYS A 229 6.87 -49.69 28.39
N VAL A 230 6.09 -48.72 27.90
CA VAL A 230 4.89 -48.98 27.10
C VAL A 230 5.27 -49.23 25.63
N ARG A 231 4.93 -50.42 25.13
CA ARG A 231 5.17 -50.79 23.71
C ARG A 231 4.46 -49.84 22.75
N LYS A 232 5.20 -49.30 21.78
CA LYS A 232 4.70 -48.45 20.68
C LYS A 232 4.02 -49.22 19.55
N GLY A 233 4.09 -50.55 19.56
CA GLY A 233 3.55 -51.41 18.51
C GLY A 233 4.64 -51.82 17.52
N LYS A 234 4.22 -52.30 16.35
CA LYS A 234 5.14 -52.50 15.23
C LYS A 234 5.50 -51.13 14.67
N GLU A 235 6.74 -50.97 14.26
CA GLU A 235 7.07 -49.90 13.33
C GLU A 235 6.23 -50.13 12.08
N LYS A 236 5.54 -49.09 11.62
CA LYS A 236 4.83 -49.14 10.34
C LYS A 236 5.88 -49.42 9.28
N ASP A 237 5.62 -50.33 8.34
CA ASP A 237 6.62 -50.78 7.37
C ASP A 237 7.09 -49.58 6.53
N MET A 238 8.17 -48.94 6.99
CA MET A 238 8.91 -47.91 6.28
C MET A 238 10.07 -48.57 5.54
N GLN A 239 9.84 -49.74 4.92
CA GLN A 239 10.83 -50.29 3.99
C GLN A 239 10.83 -49.46 2.70
N MET A 240 11.53 -48.33 2.76
CA MET A 240 12.57 -48.10 1.78
C MET A 240 13.89 -48.11 2.54
N LYS A 241 14.79 -49.01 2.13
CA LYS A 241 16.23 -48.74 2.25
C LYS A 241 16.45 -47.35 1.65
N ILE A 242 16.59 -46.35 2.50
CA ILE A 242 17.33 -45.16 2.13
C ILE A 242 18.76 -45.67 2.07
N GLU A 243 19.27 -45.92 0.87
CA GLU A 243 20.72 -45.86 0.65
C GLU A 243 21.13 -44.46 1.10
N THR A 244 21.67 -44.39 2.32
CA THR A 244 22.20 -43.17 2.93
C THR A 244 23.51 -42.72 2.30
N ASP A 245 23.94 -43.33 1.21
CA ASP A 245 25.04 -42.88 0.37
C ASP A 245 24.54 -42.56 -1.04
N VAL A 246 23.64 -41.59 -1.13
CA VAL A 246 23.59 -40.76 -2.34
C VAL A 246 23.98 -39.35 -1.91
N VAL A 247 25.29 -39.16 -1.75
CA VAL A 247 25.90 -37.92 -2.22
C VAL A 247 25.47 -37.80 -3.67
N ILE A 248 24.43 -37.00 -3.95
CA ILE A 248 24.13 -36.64 -5.33
C ILE A 248 25.24 -35.67 -5.72
N GLU A 249 26.36 -36.23 -6.17
CA GLU A 249 27.23 -35.50 -7.06
C GLU A 249 26.38 -35.10 -8.27
N PRO A 250 26.38 -33.81 -8.64
CA PRO A 250 25.59 -33.36 -9.76
C PRO A 250 26.11 -34.08 -10.99
N LYS A 251 25.28 -34.92 -11.63
CA LYS A 251 25.56 -35.31 -13.01
C LYS A 251 25.69 -34.03 -13.83
N ALA A 252 26.88 -33.83 -14.37
CA ALA A 252 27.20 -32.75 -15.29
C ALA A 252 26.11 -32.67 -16.37
N ASN A 253 25.67 -31.45 -16.65
CA ASN A 253 24.68 -31.07 -17.67
C ASN A 253 23.22 -31.45 -17.35
N THR A 254 22.57 -30.68 -16.47
CA THR A 254 21.11 -30.52 -16.58
C THR A 254 20.83 -29.06 -16.94
N LYS A 255 20.38 -28.84 -18.18
CA LYS A 255 19.91 -27.53 -18.68
C LYS A 255 18.78 -27.02 -17.79
N GLU A 256 18.71 -25.70 -17.58
CA GLU A 256 17.56 -25.00 -16.99
C GLU A 256 16.25 -25.56 -17.58
N GLN A 257 15.32 -25.99 -16.72
CA GLN A 257 14.01 -26.47 -17.13
C GLN A 257 12.99 -25.34 -17.00
N ASN A 258 12.34 -24.98 -18.11
CA ASN A 258 11.16 -24.13 -18.10
C ASN A 258 9.93 -24.98 -17.74
N ILE A 259 9.40 -24.81 -16.53
CA ILE A 259 8.18 -25.47 -16.04
C ILE A 259 6.97 -24.60 -16.42
N SER A 260 5.91 -25.18 -17.01
CA SER A 260 4.72 -24.42 -17.43
C SER A 260 3.71 -24.21 -16.30
N VAL A 261 2.95 -23.11 -16.37
CA VAL A 261 1.90 -22.77 -15.38
C VAL A 261 0.77 -23.81 -15.41
N GLU A 262 0.43 -24.35 -16.57
CA GLU A 262 -0.60 -25.38 -16.71
C GLU A 262 -0.22 -26.69 -16.02
N GLU A 263 1.06 -27.08 -16.09
CA GLU A 263 1.60 -28.25 -15.40
C GLU A 263 1.54 -28.05 -13.88
N LEU A 264 1.94 -26.86 -13.39
CA LEU A 264 1.86 -26.50 -11.97
C LEU A 264 0.42 -26.45 -11.44
N LEU A 265 -0.53 -25.93 -12.24
CA LEU A 265 -1.95 -25.90 -11.86
C LEU A 265 -2.59 -27.30 -11.87
N ALA A 266 -2.14 -28.21 -12.73
CA ALA A 266 -2.55 -29.61 -12.72
C ALA A 266 -2.01 -30.33 -11.47
N ASP A 267 -0.73 -30.11 -11.13
CA ASP A 267 -0.09 -30.64 -9.92
C ASP A 267 -0.77 -30.11 -8.64
N ALA A 268 -1.18 -28.84 -8.62
CA ALA A 268 -1.91 -28.22 -7.51
C ALA A 268 -3.38 -28.70 -7.38
N ARG A 269 -4.03 -29.07 -8.50
CA ARG A 269 -5.40 -29.63 -8.52
C ARG A 269 -5.48 -31.03 -7.90
N ASN A 270 -4.38 -31.79 -7.92
CA ASN A 270 -4.21 -33.03 -7.16
C ASN A 270 -3.91 -32.70 -5.69
N SER A 271 -4.94 -32.23 -4.98
CA SER A 271 -4.85 -31.56 -3.67
C SER A 271 -4.11 -32.33 -2.55
N THR A 272 -3.69 -31.58 -1.52
CA THR A 272 -3.30 -32.08 -0.17
C THR A 272 -4.22 -33.17 0.38
N ALA A 273 -5.51 -33.17 0.01
CA ALA A 273 -6.47 -34.16 0.48
C ALA A 273 -6.35 -35.53 -0.22
N ASP A 274 -5.96 -35.58 -1.50
CA ASP A 274 -5.76 -36.82 -2.26
C ASP A 274 -4.43 -37.50 -1.87
N TYR A 275 -3.40 -36.68 -1.54
CA TYR A 275 -2.12 -37.15 -0.97
C TYR A 275 -2.31 -37.98 0.30
N LEU A 276 -3.14 -37.45 1.20
CA LEU A 276 -3.33 -38.01 2.53
C LEU A 276 -4.22 -39.26 2.52
N LEU A 277 -5.08 -39.43 1.51
CA LEU A 277 -5.83 -40.67 1.31
C LEU A 277 -4.90 -41.79 0.85
N ARG A 278 -4.00 -41.50 -0.10
CA ARG A 278 -3.11 -42.49 -0.74
C ARG A 278 -1.85 -42.83 0.06
N MET A 279 -1.35 -41.91 0.89
CA MET A 279 -0.32 -42.22 1.90
C MET A 279 -0.81 -43.21 2.96
N ILE A 280 -2.08 -43.09 3.35
CA ILE A 280 -2.73 -44.01 4.29
C ILE A 280 -2.94 -45.39 3.64
N GLU A 281 -3.01 -45.43 2.31
CA GLU A 281 -3.17 -46.63 1.47
C GLU A 281 -1.83 -47.18 0.92
N GLU A 282 -0.68 -46.64 1.34
CA GLU A 282 0.68 -47.10 0.97
C GLU A 282 1.00 -47.09 -0.54
N ASP A 283 0.56 -46.06 -1.28
CA ASP A 283 0.87 -45.92 -2.72
C ASP A 283 2.31 -45.42 -2.98
N GLU A 284 3.19 -46.34 -3.43
CA GLU A 284 4.59 -46.09 -3.81
C GLU A 284 4.76 -45.17 -5.02
N SER A 285 3.83 -45.22 -5.99
CA SER A 285 3.93 -44.43 -7.23
C SER A 285 3.81 -42.93 -6.96
N PHE A 286 3.08 -42.60 -5.90
CA PHE A 286 2.73 -41.25 -5.52
C PHE A 286 3.82 -40.54 -4.70
N LYS A 287 4.55 -41.27 -3.84
CA LYS A 287 5.75 -40.72 -3.18
C LYS A 287 6.80 -40.31 -4.21
N LYS A 288 6.97 -41.12 -5.26
CA LYS A 288 7.92 -40.86 -6.35
C LYS A 288 7.60 -39.56 -7.10
N ASP A 289 6.33 -39.34 -7.47
CA ASP A 289 5.87 -38.10 -8.10
C ASP A 289 6.29 -36.86 -7.30
N TYR A 290 6.13 -36.92 -5.98
CA TYR A 290 6.43 -35.80 -5.10
C TYR A 290 7.93 -35.50 -4.98
N TYR A 291 8.77 -36.55 -4.91
CA TYR A 291 10.23 -36.36 -4.98
C TYR A 291 10.66 -35.82 -6.33
N ASP A 292 10.00 -36.22 -7.41
CA ASP A 292 10.25 -35.70 -8.76
C ASP A 292 9.84 -34.22 -8.85
N ARG A 293 8.73 -33.80 -8.24
CA ARG A 293 8.31 -32.39 -8.07
C ARG A 293 9.32 -31.57 -7.25
N ALA A 294 9.75 -32.08 -6.09
CA ALA A 294 10.78 -31.43 -5.27
C ALA A 294 12.10 -31.27 -6.04
N LYS A 295 12.46 -32.26 -6.86
CA LYS A 295 13.64 -32.22 -7.74
C LYS A 295 13.49 -31.18 -8.84
N ARG A 296 12.30 -31.06 -9.45
CA ARG A 296 11.97 -30.00 -10.42
C ARG A 296 12.12 -28.61 -9.78
N LEU A 297 11.56 -28.40 -8.58
CA LEU A 297 11.69 -27.12 -7.86
C LEU A 297 13.15 -26.79 -7.49
N ASN A 298 13.93 -27.76 -7.03
CA ASN A 298 15.36 -27.54 -6.74
C ASN A 298 16.22 -27.32 -7.98
N ALA A 299 15.69 -27.58 -9.18
CA ALA A 299 16.34 -27.27 -10.45
C ALA A 299 16.02 -25.84 -10.94
N VAL A 300 14.99 -25.19 -10.39
CA VAL A 300 14.72 -23.77 -10.65
C VAL A 300 15.82 -22.93 -9.99
N ASP A 301 16.22 -21.83 -10.65
CA ASP A 301 17.20 -20.91 -10.09
C ASP A 301 16.67 -20.32 -8.78
N ILE A 302 17.32 -20.70 -7.67
CA ILE A 302 16.97 -20.30 -6.32
C ILE A 302 16.94 -18.78 -6.14
N ARG A 303 17.71 -18.04 -6.95
CA ARG A 303 17.73 -16.58 -6.94
C ARG A 303 16.39 -15.97 -7.32
N GLU A 304 15.55 -16.66 -8.11
CA GLU A 304 14.20 -16.20 -8.44
C GLU A 304 13.28 -16.20 -7.22
N PHE A 305 13.46 -17.14 -6.28
CA PHE A 305 12.65 -17.26 -5.07
C PHE A 305 13.11 -16.36 -3.92
N LEU A 306 14.41 -16.04 -3.87
CA LEU A 306 15.02 -15.33 -2.75
C LEU A 306 14.32 -14.02 -2.38
N PRO A 307 13.95 -13.12 -3.32
CA PRO A 307 13.24 -11.88 -2.97
C PRO A 307 11.92 -12.15 -2.24
N MET A 308 11.16 -13.16 -2.68
CA MET A 308 9.88 -13.51 -2.07
C MET A 308 10.04 -14.21 -0.72
N ILE A 309 11.00 -15.14 -0.61
CA ILE A 309 11.32 -15.82 0.65
C ILE A 309 11.76 -14.79 1.70
N ASN A 310 12.70 -13.91 1.34
CA ASN A 310 13.20 -12.87 2.25
C ASN A 310 12.09 -11.95 2.72
N ALA A 311 11.23 -11.48 1.81
CA ALA A 311 10.08 -10.64 2.15
C ALA A 311 9.08 -11.37 3.06
N LYS A 312 8.70 -12.59 2.70
CA LYS A 312 7.67 -13.38 3.40
C LYS A 312 8.07 -13.71 4.83
N PHE A 313 9.30 -14.22 5.01
CA PHE A 313 9.80 -14.71 6.28
C PHE A 313 10.64 -13.68 7.05
N ASN A 314 10.85 -12.49 6.50
CA ASN A 314 11.68 -11.43 7.07
C ASN A 314 13.10 -11.93 7.44
N ILE A 315 13.76 -12.59 6.47
CA ILE A 315 15.11 -13.14 6.64
C ILE A 315 16.06 -12.53 5.61
N ALA A 316 17.36 -12.58 5.91
CA ALA A 316 18.43 -12.14 5.01
C ALA A 316 19.09 -13.34 4.32
N ALA A 317 18.35 -14.06 3.48
CA ALA A 317 18.88 -15.18 2.73
C ALA A 317 19.62 -14.70 1.47
N LYS A 318 20.84 -15.22 1.26
CA LYS A 318 21.73 -14.86 0.15
C LYS A 318 22.12 -16.08 -0.65
N ALA A 319 22.18 -15.93 -1.97
CA ALA A 319 22.67 -16.98 -2.86
C ALA A 319 24.20 -17.10 -2.74
N GLU A 320 24.69 -18.34 -2.74
CA GLU A 320 26.10 -18.68 -2.69
C GLU A 320 26.38 -19.80 -3.69
N MET A 321 27.43 -19.66 -4.49
CA MET A 321 27.86 -20.70 -5.42
C MET A 321 28.60 -21.80 -4.67
N VAL A 322 28.09 -23.03 -4.74
CA VAL A 322 28.70 -24.23 -4.14
C VAL A 322 28.60 -25.36 -5.16
N ASN A 323 29.74 -25.84 -5.64
CA ASN A 323 29.85 -26.92 -6.66
C ASN A 323 29.01 -26.63 -7.91
N ASP A 324 29.24 -25.47 -8.54
CA ASP A 324 28.55 -25.00 -9.77
C ASP A 324 27.02 -24.88 -9.66
N LYS A 325 26.49 -24.82 -8.44
CA LYS A 325 25.07 -24.58 -8.17
C LYS A 325 24.88 -23.49 -7.14
N TYR A 326 23.88 -22.65 -7.35
CA TYR A 326 23.44 -21.68 -6.34
C TYR A 326 22.73 -22.41 -5.21
N LYS A 327 23.27 -22.28 -4.00
CA LYS A 327 22.63 -22.61 -2.72
C LYS A 327 22.32 -21.34 -1.95
N VAL A 328 21.64 -21.47 -0.83
CA VAL A 328 21.28 -20.34 0.02
C VAL A 328 21.96 -20.43 1.38
N ARG A 329 22.56 -19.31 1.79
CA ARG A 329 23.02 -19.07 3.14
C ARG A 329 22.07 -18.09 3.83
N VAL A 330 21.72 -18.37 5.07
CA VAL A 330 20.92 -17.46 5.92
C VAL A 330 21.77 -17.12 7.13
N ASP A 331 21.86 -15.83 7.46
CA ASP A 331 22.56 -15.38 8.65
C ASP A 331 21.91 -16.03 9.90
N GLY A 332 22.73 -16.68 10.73
CA GLY A 332 22.28 -17.46 11.89
C GLY A 332 21.99 -18.94 11.61
N PHE A 333 21.94 -19.41 10.36
CA PHE A 333 21.84 -20.83 10.03
C PHE A 333 23.22 -21.44 9.79
N LYS A 334 23.44 -22.68 10.23
CA LYS A 334 24.68 -23.42 9.94
C LYS A 334 24.59 -24.04 8.56
N GLY A 335 25.49 -23.67 7.64
CA GLY A 335 25.64 -24.30 6.31
C GLY A 335 24.86 -23.61 5.18
N THR A 336 24.85 -24.26 4.02
CA THR A 336 24.14 -23.82 2.81
C THR A 336 23.04 -24.82 2.44
N TYR A 337 21.92 -24.31 1.94
CA TYR A 337 20.68 -25.07 1.72
C TYR A 337 20.24 -24.98 0.26
N ASN A 338 19.65 -26.04 -0.29
CA ASN A 338 18.85 -25.92 -1.53
C ASN A 338 17.47 -25.32 -1.19
N LEU A 339 16.64 -25.07 -2.21
CA LEU A 339 15.37 -24.34 -2.06
C LEU A 339 14.41 -25.06 -1.12
N THR A 340 14.21 -26.37 -1.32
CA THR A 340 13.30 -27.15 -0.49
C THR A 340 13.83 -27.31 0.93
N ASP A 341 15.13 -27.54 1.10
CA ASP A 341 15.74 -27.71 2.42
C ASP A 341 15.70 -26.41 3.23
N LEU A 342 15.91 -25.27 2.56
CA LEU A 342 15.78 -23.94 3.15
C LEU A 342 14.35 -23.74 3.67
N MET A 343 13.35 -23.99 2.84
CA MET A 343 11.94 -23.83 3.23
C MET A 343 11.54 -24.82 4.33
N CYS A 344 12.00 -26.08 4.28
CA CYS A 344 11.82 -27.03 5.36
C CYS A 344 12.48 -26.54 6.66
N LYS A 345 13.63 -25.87 6.57
CA LYS A 345 14.34 -25.33 7.72
C LYS A 345 13.63 -24.10 8.31
N ILE A 346 13.18 -23.18 7.47
CA ILE A 346 12.46 -21.96 7.88
C ILE A 346 11.11 -22.30 8.50
N VAL A 347 10.29 -23.09 7.80
CA VAL A 347 8.89 -23.29 8.17
C VAL A 347 8.72 -24.42 9.20
N TYR A 348 9.58 -25.43 9.15
CA TYR A 348 9.40 -26.68 9.90
C TYR A 348 10.64 -27.11 10.69
N ASN A 349 11.63 -26.23 10.86
CA ASN A 349 12.89 -26.50 11.56
C ASN A 349 13.65 -27.77 11.08
N GLY A 350 13.51 -28.13 9.80
CA GLY A 350 14.24 -29.24 9.18
C GLY A 350 13.60 -30.62 9.34
N ARG A 351 12.30 -30.71 9.65
CA ARG A 351 11.58 -32.00 9.74
C ARG A 351 11.39 -32.63 8.35
N LYS A 352 11.93 -33.83 8.15
CA LYS A 352 11.88 -34.58 6.87
C LYS A 352 10.46 -34.89 6.35
N GLY A 353 9.45 -34.96 7.22
CA GLY A 353 8.05 -35.19 6.83
C GLY A 353 7.31 -33.96 6.31
N ALA A 354 7.94 -32.77 6.36
CA ALA A 354 7.31 -31.52 5.95
C ALA A 354 7.64 -31.10 4.51
N LEU A 355 8.41 -31.93 3.79
CA LEU A 355 8.72 -31.70 2.38
C LEU A 355 7.41 -31.45 1.61
N PHE A 356 6.33 -32.21 1.92
CA PHE A 356 4.99 -32.09 1.33
C PHE A 356 4.43 -30.65 1.25
N HIS A 357 4.45 -29.98 2.39
CA HIS A 357 3.93 -28.63 2.47
C HIS A 357 4.85 -27.64 1.77
N VAL A 358 6.16 -27.92 1.78
CA VAL A 358 7.15 -27.08 1.15
C VAL A 358 7.06 -27.08 -0.38
N VAL A 359 6.89 -28.22 -1.07
CA VAL A 359 6.74 -28.16 -2.55
C VAL A 359 5.45 -27.45 -2.93
N ASN A 360 4.33 -27.69 -2.23
CA ASN A 360 3.09 -26.99 -2.56
C ASN A 360 3.22 -25.47 -2.36
N GLU A 361 3.81 -25.05 -1.24
CA GLU A 361 4.08 -23.63 -0.96
C GLU A 361 4.98 -23.02 -2.05
N LEU A 362 6.05 -23.75 -2.43
CA LEU A 362 7.00 -23.34 -3.45
C LEU A 362 6.40 -23.32 -4.86
N GLU A 363 5.48 -24.23 -5.19
CA GLU A 363 4.76 -24.21 -6.47
C GLU A 363 3.79 -23.04 -6.54
N GLN A 364 3.07 -22.72 -5.46
CA GLN A 364 2.24 -21.51 -5.41
C GLN A 364 3.09 -20.25 -5.56
N MET A 365 4.21 -20.20 -4.85
CA MET A 365 5.22 -19.15 -4.99
C MET A 365 5.72 -19.06 -6.45
N LEU A 366 6.01 -20.20 -7.10
CA LEU A 366 6.43 -20.22 -8.50
C LEU A 366 5.35 -19.72 -9.46
N ILE A 367 4.09 -20.09 -9.23
CA ILE A 367 2.94 -19.59 -9.99
C ILE A 367 2.83 -18.06 -9.84
N GLU A 368 2.96 -17.53 -8.62
CA GLU A 368 2.94 -16.09 -8.38
C GLU A 368 4.12 -15.37 -9.05
N LEU A 369 5.32 -15.95 -8.99
CA LEU A 369 6.52 -15.44 -9.67
C LEU A 369 6.31 -15.40 -11.19
N GLN A 370 5.81 -16.49 -11.77
CA GLN A 370 5.58 -16.61 -13.21
C GLN A 370 4.46 -15.68 -13.70
N ALA A 371 3.35 -15.60 -12.95
CA ALA A 371 2.23 -14.73 -13.29
C ALA A 371 2.60 -13.24 -13.25
N ASN A 372 3.63 -12.87 -12.49
CA ASN A 372 4.13 -11.51 -12.38
C ASN A 372 5.53 -11.33 -13.01
N LYS A 373 6.02 -12.31 -13.77
CA LYS A 373 7.34 -12.24 -14.40
C LYS A 373 7.31 -11.12 -15.44
N ASN A 374 8.21 -10.15 -15.29
CA ASN A 374 8.31 -8.91 -16.08
C ASN A 374 7.31 -7.79 -15.75
N GLU A 375 6.56 -7.92 -14.67
CA GLU A 375 5.71 -6.82 -14.20
C GLU A 375 6.55 -5.66 -13.63
N PRO A 376 6.15 -4.40 -13.85
CA PRO A 376 6.84 -3.26 -13.25
C PRO A 376 6.81 -3.34 -11.73
N LYS A 377 7.96 -3.05 -11.10
CA LYS A 377 8.06 -2.93 -9.65
C LYS A 377 7.24 -1.74 -9.16
N ILE A 378 6.58 -1.93 -8.03
CA ILE A 378 5.86 -0.87 -7.33
C ILE A 378 6.90 -0.02 -6.61
N THR A 379 6.90 1.28 -6.86
CA THR A 379 7.77 2.22 -6.15
C THR A 379 6.93 3.03 -5.19
N LEU A 380 7.28 3.02 -3.90
CA LEU A 380 6.60 3.78 -2.87
C LEU A 380 7.60 4.13 -1.76
N SER A 381 7.30 5.18 -1.00
CA SER A 381 8.11 5.54 0.17
C SER A 381 7.55 4.89 1.42
N VAL A 382 8.43 4.47 2.32
CA VAL A 382 8.08 3.79 3.57
C VAL A 382 8.84 4.38 4.74
N SER A 383 8.25 4.37 5.93
CA SER A 383 8.91 4.73 7.18
C SER A 383 9.08 3.49 8.06
N SER A 384 10.25 3.36 8.68
CA SER A 384 10.56 2.35 9.69
C SER A 384 10.54 2.89 11.12
N ASP A 385 9.95 4.07 11.34
CA ASP A 385 9.87 4.68 12.67
C ASP A 385 8.67 4.13 13.44
N PHE A 386 8.92 3.19 14.34
CA PHE A 386 7.92 2.54 15.19
C PHE A 386 7.76 3.22 16.56
N ASN A 387 8.38 4.40 16.79
CA ASN A 387 8.30 5.08 18.08
C ASN A 387 6.89 5.65 18.36
N THR A 388 6.10 4.77 18.97
CA THR A 388 5.00 4.96 19.92
C THR A 388 3.58 5.34 19.47
N PRO A 389 2.57 4.86 20.22
CA PRO A 389 1.16 5.02 19.93
C PRO A 389 0.61 6.37 20.45
N ASN A 390 -0.04 7.09 19.53
CA ASN A 390 -1.30 7.83 19.69
C ASN A 390 -1.51 8.62 21.01
N LYS A 391 -1.28 9.95 20.95
CA LYS A 391 -1.91 10.92 21.87
C LYS A 391 -2.43 12.21 21.22
N ASP A 392 -2.05 12.59 20.00
CA ASP A 392 -2.69 13.71 19.29
C ASP A 392 -2.52 13.59 17.75
N PRO A 393 -3.60 13.53 16.94
CA PRO A 393 -3.51 13.14 15.51
C PRO A 393 -2.98 14.21 14.54
N LYS A 394 -2.61 15.42 14.98
CA LYS A 394 -2.42 16.55 14.05
C LYS A 394 -0.99 16.94 13.70
N THR A 395 0.06 16.49 14.39
CA THR A 395 1.43 16.97 14.11
C THR A 395 2.54 16.10 14.75
N GLN A 396 2.68 14.82 14.39
CA GLN A 396 3.91 14.08 14.72
C GLN A 396 4.61 13.63 13.44
N VAL A 397 5.84 14.13 13.26
CA VAL A 397 6.69 13.92 12.09
C VAL A 397 7.22 12.48 12.13
N LEU A 398 6.75 11.63 11.23
CA LEU A 398 7.37 10.31 10.99
C LEU A 398 8.76 10.53 10.41
N ASN A 399 9.78 9.90 10.99
CA ASN A 399 11.14 9.97 10.47
C ASN A 399 11.52 8.64 9.79
N ASN A 400 12.76 8.54 9.30
CA ASN A 400 13.30 7.34 8.65
C ASN A 400 12.55 6.92 7.38
N TRP A 401 12.13 7.90 6.58
CA TRP A 401 11.58 7.63 5.26
C TRP A 401 12.65 7.13 4.28
N GLU A 402 12.31 6.11 3.50
CA GLU A 402 13.10 5.61 2.38
C GLU A 402 12.19 5.25 1.20
N THR A 403 12.67 5.43 -0.04
CA THR A 403 11.95 4.98 -1.24
C THR A 403 12.39 3.57 -1.60
N ILE A 404 11.44 2.64 -1.62
CA ILE A 404 11.68 1.24 -1.94
C ILE A 404 11.02 0.83 -3.25
N ARG A 405 11.57 -0.22 -3.87
CA ARG A 405 11.00 -0.86 -5.06
C ARG A 405 10.61 -2.29 -4.71
N ILE A 406 9.34 -2.58 -4.83
CA ILE A 406 8.72 -3.82 -4.38
C ILE A 406 8.21 -4.60 -5.58
N GLU A 407 8.49 -5.89 -5.61
CA GLU A 407 7.82 -6.78 -6.55
C GLU A 407 6.32 -6.85 -6.19
N PRO A 408 5.39 -6.78 -7.18
CA PRO A 408 3.94 -6.76 -6.91
C PRO A 408 3.44 -7.83 -5.92
N TYR A 409 3.96 -9.06 -6.02
CA TYR A 409 3.63 -10.19 -5.15
C TYR A 409 4.16 -10.04 -3.72
N ASN A 410 5.18 -9.20 -3.50
CA ASN A 410 5.77 -8.97 -2.18
C ASN A 410 5.08 -7.86 -1.38
N LEU A 411 4.15 -7.12 -1.98
CA LEU A 411 3.54 -5.94 -1.34
C LEU A 411 2.95 -6.29 0.03
N LYS A 412 2.17 -7.37 0.15
CA LYS A 412 1.61 -7.85 1.43
C LYS A 412 2.70 -8.11 2.48
N SER A 413 3.75 -8.82 2.09
CA SER A 413 4.82 -9.23 3.02
C SER A 413 5.74 -8.08 3.43
N ILE A 414 5.84 -7.04 2.61
CA ILE A 414 6.73 -5.91 2.87
C ILE A 414 6.01 -4.83 3.68
N LEU A 415 4.74 -4.51 3.38
CA LEU A 415 4.01 -3.43 4.05
C LEU A 415 3.90 -3.63 5.58
N LYS A 416 3.87 -4.88 6.06
CA LYS A 416 3.83 -5.20 7.51
C LYS A 416 5.11 -4.80 8.28
N ASN A 417 6.22 -4.59 7.57
CA ASN A 417 7.53 -4.29 8.17
C ASN A 417 7.78 -2.78 8.32
N TYR A 418 6.80 -1.95 7.98
CA TYR A 418 6.93 -0.49 8.00
C TYR A 418 5.77 0.14 8.78
N SER A 419 6.06 1.26 9.43
CA SER A 419 5.08 2.00 10.24
C SER A 419 4.20 2.92 9.40
N ALA A 420 4.68 3.36 8.22
CA ALA A 420 3.91 4.16 7.29
C ALA A 420 4.34 3.97 5.83
N ILE A 421 3.45 4.29 4.89
CA ILE A 421 3.70 4.37 3.45
C ILE A 421 3.29 5.71 2.87
N SER A 422 3.94 6.15 1.81
CA SER A 422 3.69 7.44 1.16
C SER A 422 3.90 7.42 -0.34
N VAL A 423 3.12 8.27 -1.03
CA VAL A 423 3.33 8.56 -2.46
C VAL A 423 4.46 9.56 -2.70
N ALA A 424 4.89 10.32 -1.69
CA ALA A 424 6.01 11.26 -1.80
C ALA A 424 7.34 10.65 -1.35
N SER A 425 8.43 11.08 -1.96
CA SER A 425 9.80 10.82 -1.49
C SER A 425 10.34 11.99 -0.68
N PHE A 426 11.27 11.69 0.23
CA PHE A 426 11.79 12.65 1.21
C PHE A 426 13.33 12.61 1.25
N LYS A 427 13.99 13.76 1.03
CA LYS A 427 15.46 13.90 0.95
C LYS A 427 16.16 13.76 2.30
N ASP A 428 15.58 14.31 3.36
CA ASP A 428 16.19 14.34 4.71
C ASP A 428 15.59 13.27 5.65
N LYS A 429 14.90 12.27 5.08
CA LYS A 429 14.16 11.23 5.82
C LYS A 429 13.12 11.76 6.82
N SER A 430 12.81 13.06 6.78
CA SER A 430 11.79 13.72 7.60
C SER A 430 10.54 14.01 6.78
N GLU A 431 9.39 14.01 7.44
CA GLU A 431 8.07 14.21 6.82
C GLU A 431 7.72 15.69 6.56
N GLU A 432 8.65 16.61 6.76
CA GLU A 432 8.36 18.03 6.54
C GLU A 432 8.04 18.28 5.06
N ALA A 433 7.07 19.15 4.76
CA ALA A 433 6.73 19.52 3.38
C ALA A 433 7.96 20.09 2.63
N SER A 434 8.87 20.76 3.34
CA SER A 434 10.18 21.22 2.88
C SER A 434 11.10 20.08 2.41
N SER A 435 10.95 18.90 3.00
CA SER A 435 11.74 17.69 2.75
C SER A 435 11.21 16.84 1.59
N ILE A 436 10.05 17.16 1.01
CA ILE A 436 9.56 16.47 -0.20
C ILE A 436 10.48 16.80 -1.38
N ASP A 437 10.97 15.77 -2.08
CA ASP A 437 11.84 15.92 -3.26
C ASP A 437 11.27 15.27 -4.53
N GLY A 438 10.20 14.48 -4.42
CA GLY A 438 9.59 13.81 -5.56
C GLY A 438 8.28 13.12 -5.22
N ILE A 439 7.61 12.65 -6.27
CA ILE A 439 6.42 11.81 -6.19
C ILE A 439 6.74 10.46 -6.83
N THR A 440 6.28 9.39 -6.21
CA THR A 440 6.44 8.02 -6.68
C THR A 440 5.40 7.69 -7.76
N PRO A 441 5.69 6.76 -8.70
CA PRO A 441 4.74 6.30 -9.71
C PRO A 441 3.71 5.31 -9.13
N THR A 442 3.04 5.73 -8.05
CA THR A 442 2.01 4.97 -7.35
C THR A 442 0.95 5.93 -6.81
N LEU A 443 -0.32 5.59 -7.01
CA LEU A 443 -1.45 6.26 -6.36
C LEU A 443 -1.83 5.50 -5.10
N ILE A 444 -2.13 6.23 -4.03
CA ILE A 444 -2.72 5.68 -2.81
C ILE A 444 -3.96 6.50 -2.50
N TYR A 445 -5.12 5.85 -2.56
CA TYR A 445 -6.39 6.47 -2.18
C TYR A 445 -6.85 5.96 -0.83
N ASP A 446 -7.21 6.89 0.04
CA ASP A 446 -7.91 6.57 1.29
C ASP A 446 -9.43 6.54 1.06
N ILE A 447 -10.03 5.37 1.23
CA ILE A 447 -11.46 5.16 1.04
C ILE A 447 -12.12 4.95 2.39
N ASP A 448 -13.03 5.87 2.72
CA ASP A 448 -13.90 5.85 3.90
C ASP A 448 -15.30 6.32 3.47
N SER A 449 -15.96 5.54 2.60
CA SER A 449 -17.24 5.92 1.97
C SER A 449 -18.32 4.87 2.13
N PRO A 450 -19.53 5.21 2.62
CA PRO A 450 -20.67 4.29 2.69
C PRO A 450 -21.21 3.88 1.30
N LYS A 451 -20.77 4.55 0.23
CA LYS A 451 -21.28 4.35 -1.13
C LYS A 451 -20.32 3.60 -2.04
N PHE A 452 -19.14 3.22 -1.53
CA PHE A 452 -18.10 2.59 -2.32
C PHE A 452 -17.38 1.53 -1.50
N THR A 453 -17.61 0.28 -1.85
CA THR A 453 -17.11 -0.90 -1.15
C THR A 453 -15.82 -1.42 -1.78
N ILE A 454 -15.15 -2.36 -1.09
CA ILE A 454 -14.05 -3.16 -1.61
C ILE A 454 -14.49 -3.86 -2.90
N ASN A 455 -15.69 -4.43 -2.95
CA ASN A 455 -16.21 -5.09 -4.16
C ASN A 455 -16.36 -4.11 -5.32
N ASP A 456 -16.80 -2.87 -5.06
CA ASP A 456 -16.88 -1.83 -6.09
C ASP A 456 -15.49 -1.44 -6.60
N ALA A 457 -14.49 -1.34 -5.71
CA ALA A 457 -13.10 -1.10 -6.09
C ALA A 457 -12.51 -2.25 -6.93
N GLN A 458 -12.80 -3.51 -6.58
CA GLN A 458 -12.41 -4.68 -7.37
C GLN A 458 -13.01 -4.62 -8.78
N ASN A 459 -14.33 -4.38 -8.88
CA ASN A 459 -15.03 -4.28 -10.15
C ASN A 459 -14.53 -3.11 -11.00
N LEU A 460 -14.23 -1.96 -10.38
CA LEU A 460 -13.68 -0.79 -11.06
C LEU A 460 -12.34 -1.11 -11.72
N LEU A 461 -11.40 -1.72 -10.97
CA LEU A 461 -10.09 -2.06 -11.48
C LEU A 461 -10.16 -3.15 -12.55
N GLN A 462 -10.95 -4.21 -12.32
CA GLN A 462 -11.12 -5.31 -13.26
C GLN A 462 -11.75 -4.85 -14.58
N SER A 463 -12.82 -4.04 -14.53
CA SER A 463 -13.49 -3.53 -15.72
C SER A 463 -12.60 -2.62 -16.57
N LYS A 464 -11.65 -1.92 -15.93
CA LYS A 464 -10.63 -1.11 -16.62
C LYS A 464 -9.38 -1.89 -16.99
N GLY A 465 -9.26 -3.16 -16.57
CA GLY A 465 -8.05 -3.98 -16.77
C GLY A 465 -6.81 -3.42 -16.07
N ILE A 466 -7.01 -2.69 -14.96
CA ILE A 466 -5.94 -2.00 -14.21
C ILE A 466 -5.51 -2.86 -13.03
N LYS A 467 -4.19 -2.94 -12.83
CA LYS A 467 -3.60 -3.55 -11.63
C LYS A 467 -3.84 -2.65 -10.42
N GLY A 468 -4.23 -3.25 -9.31
CA GLY A 468 -4.27 -2.54 -8.04
C GLY A 468 -4.34 -3.47 -6.85
N PHE A 469 -4.19 -2.87 -5.68
CA PHE A 469 -4.16 -3.58 -4.42
C PHE A 469 -5.11 -2.89 -3.45
N ILE A 470 -5.89 -3.70 -2.75
CA ILE A 470 -6.84 -3.22 -1.74
C ILE A 470 -6.30 -3.65 -0.38
N TYR A 471 -6.11 -2.66 0.48
CA TYR A 471 -5.54 -2.83 1.81
C TYR A 471 -6.54 -2.35 2.87
N PRO A 472 -7.22 -3.25 3.60
CA PRO A 472 -8.14 -2.86 4.67
C PRO A 472 -7.41 -2.11 5.80
N THR A 473 -7.90 -0.91 6.14
CA THR A 473 -7.27 -0.02 7.14
C THR A 473 -7.92 -0.09 8.53
N SER A 474 -8.92 -0.95 8.68
CA SER A 474 -9.53 -1.30 9.95
C SER A 474 -10.18 -2.68 9.83
N TYR A 475 -10.31 -3.39 10.96
CA TYR A 475 -11.16 -4.57 11.02
C TYR A 475 -12.58 -4.20 10.57
N GLN A 476 -13.05 -4.84 9.50
CA GLN A 476 -14.39 -4.59 8.97
C GLN A 476 -15.36 -5.53 9.67
N ALA A 477 -16.21 -4.99 10.54
CA ALA A 477 -17.29 -5.75 11.14
C ALA A 477 -18.29 -6.17 10.04
N PRO A 478 -18.90 -7.37 10.10
CA PRO A 478 -19.88 -7.83 9.09
C PRO A 478 -21.08 -6.89 8.87
N ASP A 479 -21.34 -5.98 9.81
CA ASP A 479 -22.40 -4.98 9.84
C ASP A 479 -21.88 -3.54 9.65
N ALA A 480 -20.61 -3.35 9.29
CA ALA A 480 -20.02 -2.04 9.06
C ALA A 480 -20.72 -1.34 7.88
N LYS A 481 -21.38 -0.21 8.16
CA LYS A 481 -22.02 0.63 7.13
C LYS A 481 -21.02 1.29 6.16
N VAL A 482 -19.74 1.32 6.52
CA VAL A 482 -18.66 1.94 5.77
C VAL A 482 -17.44 1.03 5.84
N GLU A 483 -16.98 0.60 4.67
CA GLU A 483 -15.75 -0.15 4.52
C GLU A 483 -14.58 0.84 4.43
N LYS A 484 -13.54 0.65 5.25
CA LYS A 484 -12.32 1.46 5.23
C LYS A 484 -11.14 0.70 4.65
N PHE A 485 -10.55 1.23 3.60
CA PHE A 485 -9.41 0.60 2.93
C PHE A 485 -8.57 1.62 2.16
N LYS A 486 -7.30 1.30 1.93
CA LYS A 486 -6.48 1.96 0.92
C LYS A 486 -6.60 1.23 -0.41
N LEU A 487 -6.67 2.00 -1.47
CA LEU A 487 -6.57 1.51 -2.84
C LEU A 487 -5.23 1.98 -3.42
N ILE A 488 -4.33 1.02 -3.67
CA ILE A 488 -2.97 1.27 -4.18
C ILE A 488 -2.94 0.90 -5.66
N ILE A 489 -2.62 1.87 -6.53
CA ILE A 489 -2.61 1.69 -7.98
C ILE A 489 -1.24 2.10 -8.53
N PRO A 490 -0.40 1.16 -9.01
CA PRO A 490 0.85 1.50 -9.69
C PRO A 490 0.59 2.24 -11.00
N THR A 491 1.39 3.27 -11.29
CA THR A 491 1.32 4.05 -12.54
C THR A 491 2.61 3.93 -13.36
N THR A 492 2.53 4.27 -14.64
CA THR A 492 3.69 4.17 -15.55
C THR A 492 4.77 5.23 -15.30
N LYS A 493 4.36 6.44 -14.89
CA LYS A 493 5.24 7.60 -14.74
C LYS A 493 4.98 8.30 -13.40
N ALA A 494 6.02 8.90 -12.84
CA ALA A 494 5.91 9.80 -11.70
C ALA A 494 5.55 11.22 -12.20
N PRO A 495 4.53 11.88 -11.63
CA PRO A 495 4.30 13.30 -11.90
C PRO A 495 5.37 14.16 -11.22
N SER A 496 5.57 15.38 -11.70
CA SER A 496 6.39 16.37 -10.99
C SER A 496 5.68 16.92 -9.76
N LEU A 497 6.43 17.40 -8.77
CA LEU A 497 5.85 18.03 -7.58
C LEU A 497 5.02 19.28 -7.93
N ASN A 498 5.43 20.01 -8.99
CA ASN A 498 4.77 21.24 -9.43
C ASN A 498 3.37 21.00 -10.03
N GLU A 499 3.17 19.87 -10.69
CA GLU A 499 1.89 19.55 -11.35
C GLU A 499 0.99 18.63 -10.53
N TYR A 500 1.49 18.10 -9.41
CA TYR A 500 0.83 17.07 -8.63
C TYR A 500 -0.61 17.44 -8.24
N ASP A 501 -0.85 18.69 -7.84
CA ASP A 501 -2.17 19.15 -7.41
C ASP A 501 -3.22 19.15 -8.55
N GLU A 502 -2.82 19.36 -9.79
CA GLU A 502 -3.71 19.23 -10.95
C GLU A 502 -3.78 17.77 -11.42
N TYR A 503 -2.65 17.08 -11.43
CA TYR A 503 -2.53 15.67 -11.77
C TYR A 503 -3.46 14.79 -10.92
N ILE A 504 -3.44 14.96 -9.59
CA ILE A 504 -4.24 14.12 -8.69
C ILE A 504 -5.73 14.34 -8.90
N LYS A 505 -6.17 15.55 -9.28
CA LYS A 505 -7.57 15.84 -9.62
C LYS A 505 -8.00 15.13 -10.90
N GLU A 506 -7.19 15.26 -11.96
CA GLU A 506 -7.50 14.67 -13.26
C GLU A 506 -7.52 13.15 -13.21
N ILE A 507 -6.50 12.54 -12.62
CA ILE A 507 -6.39 11.08 -12.58
C ILE A 507 -7.48 10.45 -11.70
N THR A 508 -7.87 11.12 -10.61
CA THR A 508 -8.99 10.69 -9.76
C THR A 508 -10.32 10.79 -10.50
N ARG A 509 -10.49 11.77 -11.39
CA ARG A 509 -11.66 11.89 -12.26
C ARG A 509 -11.68 10.80 -13.33
N GLU A 510 -10.55 10.49 -13.95
CA GLU A 510 -10.41 9.43 -14.94
C GLU A 510 -10.70 8.03 -14.37
N LEU A 511 -10.29 7.80 -13.13
CA LEU A 511 -10.62 6.59 -12.37
C LEU A 511 -12.07 6.56 -11.88
N GLY A 512 -12.81 7.67 -11.96
CA GLY A 512 -14.20 7.76 -11.47
C GLY A 512 -14.31 7.86 -9.94
N LEU A 513 -13.21 8.18 -9.25
CA LEU A 513 -13.12 8.21 -7.79
C LEU A 513 -13.39 9.60 -7.19
N TYR A 514 -13.55 10.64 -8.02
CA TYR A 514 -13.58 12.05 -7.59
C TYR A 514 -14.67 12.40 -6.56
N ASN A 515 -15.81 11.70 -6.60
CA ASN A 515 -16.90 11.90 -5.65
C ASN A 515 -16.89 10.88 -4.48
N ILE A 516 -15.90 10.00 -4.45
CA ILE A 516 -15.76 8.91 -3.47
C ILE A 516 -14.69 9.26 -2.45
N VAL A 517 -13.55 9.78 -2.90
CA VAL A 517 -12.41 10.13 -2.04
C VAL A 517 -12.60 11.49 -1.40
N ASN A 518 -12.09 11.67 -0.19
CA ASN A 518 -12.02 12.99 0.43
C ASN A 518 -10.89 13.80 -0.23
N ASN A 519 -11.21 14.85 -0.99
CA ASN A 519 -10.19 15.65 -1.68
C ASN A 519 -9.12 16.25 -0.74
N GLN A 520 -9.39 16.37 0.57
CA GLN A 520 -8.38 16.81 1.55
C GLN A 520 -7.29 15.75 1.83
N SER A 521 -7.56 14.45 1.63
CA SER A 521 -6.57 13.39 1.83
C SER A 521 -5.63 13.18 0.64
N LEU A 522 -5.82 13.95 -0.43
CA LEU A 522 -5.01 13.92 -1.65
C LEU A 522 -3.87 14.94 -1.67
N TYR A 523 -3.80 15.84 -0.67
CA TYR A 523 -2.77 16.89 -0.58
C TYR A 523 -1.45 16.39 0.01
N PRO A 524 -0.33 17.05 -0.33
CA PRO A 524 1.00 16.64 0.13
C PRO A 524 1.21 16.48 1.62
N SER A 525 0.49 17.25 2.44
CA SER A 525 0.59 17.17 3.91
C SER A 525 0.00 15.88 4.50
N ASN A 526 -0.74 15.09 3.71
CA ASN A 526 -1.45 13.87 4.15
C ASN A 526 -0.97 12.61 3.41
N PHE A 527 0.25 12.64 2.87
CA PHE A 527 0.76 11.58 2.01
C PHE A 527 1.09 10.27 2.74
N HIS A 528 1.15 10.26 4.06
CA HIS A 528 1.53 9.07 4.82
C HIS A 528 0.32 8.28 5.32
N TYR A 529 0.43 6.95 5.31
CA TYR A 529 -0.61 6.05 5.77
C TYR A 529 -0.01 4.90 6.58
N THR A 530 -0.58 4.59 7.73
CA THR A 530 -0.15 3.48 8.59
C THR A 530 -0.73 2.15 8.11
N PRO A 531 0.09 1.15 7.72
CA PRO A 531 -0.37 -0.21 7.49
C PRO A 531 -0.92 -0.82 8.79
N VAL A 532 -2.06 -1.50 8.71
CA VAL A 532 -2.63 -2.29 9.82
C VAL A 532 -2.03 -3.69 9.80
N PRO A 533 -1.25 -4.11 10.81
CA PRO A 533 -0.69 -5.46 10.86
C PRO A 533 -1.78 -6.53 10.82
N GLY A 534 -1.60 -7.56 9.97
CA GLY A 534 -2.52 -8.69 9.87
C GLY A 534 -3.64 -8.56 8.82
N SER A 535 -3.87 -7.36 8.25
CA SER A 535 -4.87 -7.18 7.19
C SER A 535 -4.53 -7.96 5.91
N GLU A 536 -5.52 -8.62 5.32
CA GLU A 536 -5.35 -9.28 4.03
C GLU A 536 -5.34 -8.26 2.88
N VAL A 537 -4.22 -8.23 2.15
CA VAL A 537 -4.12 -7.45 0.91
C VAL A 537 -4.74 -8.24 -0.23
N VAL A 538 -5.75 -7.65 -0.89
CA VAL A 538 -6.32 -8.22 -2.10
C VAL A 538 -5.56 -7.67 -3.31
N SER A 539 -5.04 -8.55 -4.15
CA SER A 539 -4.39 -8.18 -5.41
C SER A 539 -5.35 -8.35 -6.58
N ILE A 540 -5.45 -7.31 -7.42
CA ILE A 540 -6.26 -7.31 -8.63
C ILE A 540 -5.34 -7.41 -9.84
N ARG A 541 -5.61 -8.43 -10.67
CA ARG A 541 -4.89 -8.64 -11.93
C ARG A 541 -5.24 -7.54 -12.93
N GLY A 542 -4.24 -7.07 -13.65
CA GLY A 542 -4.38 -6.03 -14.67
C GLY A 542 -3.02 -5.49 -15.08
N LYS A 543 -3.01 -4.44 -15.90
CA LYS A 543 -1.79 -3.73 -16.31
C LYS A 543 -1.53 -2.54 -15.38
N THR A 544 -0.27 -2.14 -15.25
CA THR A 544 0.10 -0.85 -14.64
C THR A 544 -0.66 0.28 -15.34
N PHE A 545 -1.21 1.21 -14.55
CA PHE A 545 -2.07 2.25 -15.10
C PHE A 545 -1.26 3.28 -15.89
N ASP A 546 -1.56 3.44 -17.18
CA ASP A 546 -0.93 4.47 -18.01
C ASP A 546 -1.52 5.84 -17.67
N ASN A 547 -0.71 6.65 -17.00
CA ASN A 547 -1.07 7.99 -16.54
C ASN A 547 -0.49 9.11 -17.41
N THR A 548 0.02 8.79 -18.61
CA THR A 548 0.68 9.76 -19.49
C THR A 548 -0.24 10.95 -19.81
N ARG A 549 -1.49 10.66 -20.20
CA ARG A 549 -2.47 11.71 -20.52
C ARG A 549 -2.77 12.61 -19.33
N ALA A 550 -2.96 12.03 -18.14
CA ALA A 550 -3.24 12.80 -16.94
C ALA A 550 -2.06 13.72 -16.55
N ILE A 551 -0.81 13.27 -16.78
CA ILE A 551 0.37 14.12 -16.61
C ILE A 551 0.35 15.24 -17.64
N GLU A 552 0.18 14.95 -18.94
CA GLU A 552 0.16 15.98 -19.99
C GLU A 552 -0.92 17.04 -19.76
N ASP A 553 -2.13 16.62 -19.39
CA ASP A 553 -3.25 17.51 -19.07
C ASP A 553 -2.95 18.34 -17.80
N ALA A 554 -2.28 17.76 -16.80
CA ALA A 554 -1.88 18.45 -15.57
C ALA A 554 -0.75 19.45 -15.82
N SER A 555 0.31 19.06 -16.55
CA SER A 555 1.39 19.97 -16.96
C SER A 555 0.81 21.16 -17.70
N LEU A 556 -0.07 20.92 -18.67
CA LEU A 556 -0.75 21.97 -19.43
C LEU A 556 -1.54 22.92 -18.52
N LYS A 557 -2.32 22.40 -17.55
CA LYS A 557 -3.08 23.23 -16.62
C LYS A 557 -2.20 23.99 -15.64
N THR A 558 -1.14 23.36 -15.14
CA THR A 558 -0.15 23.99 -14.26
C THR A 558 0.60 25.08 -14.99
N ASP A 559 1.02 24.86 -16.24
CA ASP A 559 1.63 25.88 -17.09
C ASP A 559 0.66 27.04 -17.35
N ILE A 560 -0.61 26.75 -17.66
CA ILE A 560 -1.66 27.77 -17.84
C ILE A 560 -1.92 28.57 -16.54
N ASN A 561 -1.92 27.91 -15.38
CA ASN A 561 -2.13 28.56 -14.08
C ASN A 561 -0.92 29.41 -13.64
N ASN A 562 0.30 28.99 -14.03
CA ASN A 562 1.56 29.67 -13.70
C ASN A 562 1.96 30.74 -14.71
N MET A 563 1.45 30.68 -15.94
CA MET A 563 1.65 31.73 -16.94
C MET A 563 0.85 32.99 -16.58
N GLU A 564 1.50 34.15 -16.61
CA GLU A 564 0.80 35.41 -16.48
C GLU A 564 -0.16 35.58 -17.66
N ILE A 565 -1.47 35.71 -17.42
CA ILE A 565 -2.52 35.76 -18.48
C ILE A 565 -2.27 36.88 -19.51
N LYS A 566 -1.50 37.90 -19.15
CA LYS A 566 -0.99 38.94 -20.06
C LYS A 566 -0.07 38.39 -21.16
N ALA A 567 0.76 37.40 -20.85
CA ALA A 567 1.56 36.67 -21.82
C ALA A 567 0.70 35.74 -22.69
N ILE A 568 -0.24 35.01 -22.08
CA ILE A 568 -1.21 34.12 -22.76
C ILE A 568 -2.05 34.87 -23.81
N SER A 569 -2.59 36.02 -23.42
CA SER A 569 -3.46 36.83 -24.26
C SER A 569 -2.73 37.57 -25.37
N SER A 570 -1.42 37.78 -25.24
CA SER A 570 -0.62 38.46 -26.26
C SER A 570 -0.54 37.70 -27.60
N ASN A 571 -0.91 36.41 -27.61
CA ASN A 571 -1.04 35.60 -28.83
C ASN A 571 -2.41 35.74 -29.51
N ILE A 572 -3.42 36.29 -28.81
CA ILE A 572 -4.75 36.54 -29.36
C ILE A 572 -4.73 37.87 -30.11
N SER A 573 -5.19 37.90 -31.35
CA SER A 573 -5.25 39.14 -32.13
C SER A 573 -6.20 40.17 -31.48
N ILE A 574 -5.68 41.34 -31.10
CA ILE A 574 -6.52 42.43 -30.56
C ILE A 574 -7.57 42.88 -31.58
N LYS A 575 -7.24 42.80 -32.88
CA LYS A 575 -8.17 43.11 -33.96
C LYS A 575 -9.36 42.15 -33.96
N GLU A 576 -9.11 40.84 -33.89
CA GLU A 576 -10.19 39.83 -33.84
C GLU A 576 -11.08 40.02 -32.60
N LEU A 577 -10.51 40.45 -31.47
CA LEU A 577 -11.27 40.74 -30.25
C LEU A 577 -12.19 41.95 -30.41
N ILE A 578 -11.70 43.04 -31.00
CA ILE A 578 -12.53 44.23 -31.25
C ILE A 578 -13.67 43.88 -32.20
N GLU A 579 -13.39 43.17 -33.30
CA GLU A 579 -14.40 42.72 -34.27
C GLU A 579 -15.41 41.75 -33.65
N TYR A 580 -14.98 40.87 -32.75
CA TYR A 580 -15.86 39.93 -32.05
C TYR A 580 -16.82 40.65 -31.10
N PHE A 581 -16.35 41.59 -30.29
CA PHE A 581 -17.23 42.31 -29.35
C PHE A 581 -18.06 43.39 -30.04
N ASP A 582 -17.55 43.99 -31.11
CA ASP A 582 -18.23 44.98 -31.94
C ASP A 582 -18.32 44.51 -33.39
N GLU A 583 -19.43 43.84 -33.72
CA GLU A 583 -19.70 43.34 -35.08
C GLU A 583 -19.83 44.45 -36.14
N SER A 584 -19.94 45.72 -35.72
CA SER A 584 -19.94 46.86 -36.63
C SER A 584 -18.55 47.41 -36.95
N ALA A 585 -17.50 46.82 -36.37
CA ALA A 585 -16.12 47.22 -36.60
C ALA A 585 -15.72 46.99 -38.06
N VAL A 586 -15.22 48.05 -38.70
CA VAL A 586 -14.67 48.03 -40.06
C VAL A 586 -13.24 48.53 -40.03
N VAL A 587 -12.34 47.81 -40.70
CA VAL A 587 -10.94 48.23 -40.86
C VAL A 587 -10.78 49.06 -42.11
N LYS A 588 -10.17 50.23 -41.96
CA LYS A 588 -9.79 51.12 -43.07
C LYS A 588 -8.31 51.43 -43.00
N GLU A 589 -7.64 51.38 -44.15
CA GLU A 589 -6.25 51.81 -44.26
C GLU A 589 -6.19 53.31 -44.56
N TYR A 590 -5.45 54.03 -43.73
CA TYR A 590 -5.15 55.45 -43.92
C TYR A 590 -3.63 55.62 -43.94
N LYS A 591 -3.09 55.83 -45.15
CA LYS A 591 -1.65 55.80 -45.42
C LYS A 591 -1.06 54.46 -44.96
N ASN A 592 -0.11 54.47 -44.01
CA ASN A 592 0.55 53.27 -43.49
C ASN A 592 -0.08 52.77 -42.16
N HIS A 593 -1.26 53.27 -41.79
CA HIS A 593 -1.91 52.92 -40.52
C HIS A 593 -3.26 52.24 -40.75
N GLN A 594 -3.60 51.28 -39.89
CA GLN A 594 -4.88 50.59 -39.91
C GLN A 594 -5.78 51.17 -38.81
N ILE A 595 -6.96 51.68 -39.20
CA ILE A 595 -7.96 52.22 -38.28
C ILE A 595 -9.15 51.26 -38.22
N ILE A 596 -9.49 50.79 -37.02
CA ILE A 596 -10.71 50.01 -36.76
C ILE A 596 -11.78 50.96 -36.25
N SER A 597 -12.91 51.06 -36.94
CA SER A 597 -14.02 51.94 -36.56
C SER A 597 -15.31 51.15 -36.41
N GLY A 598 -15.97 51.27 -35.25
CA GLY A 598 -17.26 50.65 -34.99
C GLY A 598 -18.09 51.44 -33.97
N LYS A 599 -19.22 50.88 -33.54
CA LYS A 599 -20.09 51.47 -32.49
C LYS A 599 -19.38 51.61 -31.14
N SER A 600 -18.37 50.78 -30.88
CA SER A 600 -17.58 50.79 -29.66
C SER A 600 -16.50 51.87 -29.62
N GLY A 601 -16.21 52.50 -30.76
CA GLY A 601 -15.24 53.59 -30.89
C GLY A 601 -14.37 53.49 -32.14
N ARG A 602 -13.35 54.34 -32.19
CA ARG A 602 -12.28 54.28 -33.19
C ARG A 602 -10.99 53.84 -32.51
N TYR A 603 -10.25 52.97 -33.18
CA TYR A 603 -8.98 52.42 -32.72
C TYR A 603 -7.92 52.54 -33.80
N LEU A 604 -6.73 52.99 -33.43
CA LEU A 604 -5.52 52.79 -34.24
C LEU A 604 -4.97 51.40 -33.93
N TYR A 605 -5.02 50.50 -34.90
CA TYR A 605 -4.48 49.17 -34.78
C TYR A 605 -2.99 49.17 -35.13
N LEU A 606 -2.18 48.59 -34.24
CA LEU A 606 -0.74 48.44 -34.37
C LEU A 606 -0.44 46.94 -34.52
N PRO A 607 -0.37 46.40 -35.75
CA PRO A 607 -0.30 44.96 -35.99
C PRO A 607 0.97 44.31 -35.44
N GLU A 608 2.10 45.02 -35.52
CA GLU A 608 3.40 44.51 -35.05
C GLU A 608 3.46 44.34 -33.53
N GLU A 609 2.74 45.19 -32.80
CA GLU A 609 2.69 45.20 -31.34
C GLU A 609 1.53 44.36 -30.80
N ASN A 610 0.61 43.94 -31.67
CA ASN A 610 -0.68 43.35 -31.31
C ASN A 610 -1.44 44.23 -30.28
N THR A 611 -1.39 45.55 -30.47
CA THR A 611 -2.09 46.53 -29.62
C THR A 611 -3.03 47.42 -30.44
N ALA A 612 -3.97 48.06 -29.75
CA ALA A 612 -4.88 49.01 -30.36
C ALA A 612 -5.00 50.26 -29.48
N TYR A 613 -4.68 51.44 -30.00
CA TYR A 613 -4.88 52.70 -29.29
C TYR A 613 -6.32 53.18 -29.50
N SER A 614 -7.08 53.32 -28.41
CA SER A 614 -8.47 53.77 -28.41
C SER A 614 -8.55 55.29 -28.31
N PHE A 615 -9.01 55.95 -29.36
CA PHE A 615 -9.18 57.41 -29.38
C PHE A 615 -10.22 57.86 -28.33
N SER A 616 -11.34 57.14 -28.23
CA SER A 616 -12.44 57.50 -27.31
C SER A 616 -12.09 57.42 -25.82
N LEU A 617 -11.08 56.63 -25.46
CA LEU A 617 -10.67 56.39 -24.07
C LEU A 617 -9.24 56.84 -23.79
N ASN A 618 -8.57 57.42 -24.79
CA ASN A 618 -7.19 57.89 -24.72
C ASN A 618 -6.23 56.89 -24.05
N ARG A 619 -6.26 55.61 -24.49
CA ARG A 619 -5.39 54.55 -23.94
C ARG A 619 -5.08 53.43 -24.93
N HIS A 620 -3.98 52.74 -24.69
CA HIS A 620 -3.63 51.50 -25.40
C HIS A 620 -4.37 50.29 -24.83
N TYR A 621 -4.89 49.46 -25.72
CA TYR A 621 -5.42 48.15 -25.43
C TYR A 621 -4.45 47.07 -25.91
N THR A 622 -4.05 46.22 -24.97
CA THR A 622 -3.61 44.87 -25.27
C THR A 622 -4.83 43.93 -25.28
N PRO A 623 -4.73 42.74 -25.86
CA PRO A 623 -5.79 41.71 -25.79
C PRO A 623 -6.26 41.44 -24.36
N TYR A 624 -5.33 41.42 -23.40
CA TYR A 624 -5.63 41.28 -21.97
C TYR A 624 -6.56 42.39 -21.46
N ILE A 625 -6.11 43.64 -21.62
CA ILE A 625 -6.79 44.82 -21.08
C ILE A 625 -8.19 44.92 -21.71
N TYR A 626 -8.29 44.67 -23.02
CA TYR A 626 -9.56 44.78 -23.73
C TYR A 626 -10.62 43.80 -23.20
N ILE A 627 -10.29 42.51 -23.07
CA ILE A 627 -11.22 41.51 -22.55
C ILE A 627 -11.48 41.71 -21.05
N ARG A 628 -10.47 42.07 -20.24
CA ARG A 628 -10.66 42.39 -18.81
C ARG A 628 -11.74 43.45 -18.64
N ASP A 629 -11.66 44.52 -19.42
CA ASP A 629 -12.62 45.62 -19.32
C ASP A 629 -14.02 45.22 -19.83
N LYS A 630 -14.13 44.19 -20.70
CA LYS A 630 -15.41 43.56 -21.05
C LYS A 630 -16.01 42.78 -19.89
N PHE A 631 -15.20 42.05 -19.11
CA PHE A 631 -15.67 41.42 -17.88
C PHE A 631 -16.09 42.44 -16.82
N ASP A 632 -15.38 43.55 -16.69
CA ASP A 632 -15.76 44.67 -15.81
C ASP A 632 -17.09 45.31 -16.25
N GLU A 633 -17.30 45.45 -17.57
CA GLU A 633 -18.58 45.86 -18.14
C GLU A 633 -19.70 44.87 -17.81
N ALA A 634 -19.47 43.58 -18.01
CA ALA A 634 -20.44 42.52 -17.72
C ALA A 634 -20.83 42.51 -16.23
N ALA A 635 -19.85 42.62 -15.33
CA ALA A 635 -20.10 42.59 -13.90
C ALA A 635 -20.87 43.81 -13.40
N ARG A 636 -20.58 45.02 -13.92
CA ARG A 636 -21.39 46.21 -13.65
C ARG A 636 -22.84 46.01 -14.09
N LYS A 637 -23.06 45.45 -15.28
CA LYS A 637 -24.41 45.14 -15.79
C LYS A 637 -25.13 44.08 -14.96
N ILE A 638 -24.42 43.04 -14.51
CA ILE A 638 -24.95 42.03 -13.59
C ILE A 638 -25.36 42.67 -12.25
N LYS A 639 -24.51 43.54 -11.69
CA LYS A 639 -24.77 44.26 -10.43
C LYS A 639 -26.01 45.15 -10.53
N THR A 640 -26.24 45.77 -11.69
CA THR A 640 -27.45 46.56 -11.97
C THR A 640 -28.63 45.73 -12.49
N ARG A 641 -28.58 44.39 -12.38
CA ARG A 641 -29.61 43.42 -12.81
C ARG A 641 -29.94 43.44 -14.32
N PHE A 642 -29.03 43.92 -15.15
CA PHE A 642 -29.17 43.94 -16.60
C PHE A 642 -28.62 42.64 -17.23
N LEU A 643 -29.28 41.52 -16.97
CA LEU A 643 -28.75 40.16 -17.20
C LEU A 643 -28.80 39.67 -18.66
N ASN A 644 -29.56 40.34 -19.54
CA ASN A 644 -29.77 39.96 -20.94
C ASN A 644 -28.89 40.75 -21.94
N ASP A 645 -27.76 41.25 -21.49
CA ASP A 645 -26.87 42.09 -22.30
C ASP A 645 -25.99 41.29 -23.28
N ASN A 646 -25.66 41.90 -24.42
CA ASN A 646 -24.84 41.28 -25.46
C ASN A 646 -23.42 40.93 -24.98
N VAL A 647 -22.81 41.76 -24.12
CA VAL A 647 -21.46 41.49 -23.59
C VAL A 647 -21.45 40.26 -22.69
N ILE A 648 -22.48 40.08 -21.85
CA ILE A 648 -22.62 38.89 -20.99
C ILE A 648 -22.75 37.62 -21.84
N LYS A 649 -23.55 37.69 -22.91
CA LYS A 649 -23.74 36.57 -23.86
C LYS A 649 -22.44 36.25 -24.61
N LYS A 650 -21.75 37.25 -25.14
CA LYS A 650 -20.49 37.09 -25.88
C LYS A 650 -19.34 36.57 -25.03
N LEU A 651 -19.34 36.88 -23.72
CA LEU A 651 -18.39 36.32 -22.76
C LEU A 651 -18.72 34.86 -22.36
N GLY A 652 -19.90 34.35 -22.73
CA GLY A 652 -20.31 32.99 -22.42
C GLY A 652 -20.48 32.73 -20.91
N LEU A 653 -20.85 33.76 -20.15
CA LEU A 653 -21.06 33.68 -18.71
C LEU A 653 -22.36 32.94 -18.39
N LYS A 654 -22.29 31.94 -17.51
CA LYS A 654 -23.45 31.20 -17.01
C LYS A 654 -24.01 31.87 -15.75
N GLN A 655 -25.31 31.71 -15.51
CA GLN A 655 -25.99 32.36 -14.38
C GLN A 655 -25.39 32.00 -13.00
N ASN A 656 -24.90 30.77 -12.84
CA ASN A 656 -24.22 30.32 -11.61
C ASN A 656 -22.82 30.94 -11.41
N GLU A 657 -22.29 31.65 -12.41
CA GLU A 657 -20.99 32.33 -12.35
C GLU A 657 -21.12 33.83 -11.99
N TYR A 658 -22.34 34.38 -12.02
CA TYR A 658 -22.59 35.82 -11.85
C TYR A 658 -22.18 36.34 -10.48
N GLU A 659 -22.57 35.64 -9.41
CA GLU A 659 -22.22 36.03 -8.04
C GLU A 659 -20.70 35.96 -7.81
N GLY A 660 -20.06 34.92 -8.35
CA GLY A 660 -18.60 34.76 -8.30
C GLY A 660 -17.87 35.88 -9.03
N LEU A 661 -18.32 36.24 -10.24
CA LEU A 661 -17.70 37.30 -11.03
C LEU A 661 -17.82 38.68 -10.34
N VAL A 662 -19.00 39.02 -9.81
CA VAL A 662 -19.22 40.30 -9.11
C VAL A 662 -18.35 40.40 -7.85
N LYS A 663 -18.26 39.32 -7.07
CA LYS A 663 -17.37 39.23 -5.90
C LYS A 663 -15.90 39.36 -6.29
N CYS A 664 -15.50 38.79 -7.42
CA CYS A 664 -14.11 38.85 -7.87
C CYS A 664 -13.65 40.29 -8.15
N ILE A 665 -14.52 41.11 -8.76
CA ILE A 665 -14.19 42.49 -9.14
C ILE A 665 -14.24 43.43 -7.93
N ASP A 666 -15.18 43.23 -6.99
CA ASP A 666 -15.27 44.04 -5.77
C ASP A 666 -14.12 43.74 -4.76
N GLY A 667 -13.47 42.57 -4.86
CA GLY A 667 -12.41 42.12 -3.93
C GLY A 667 -10.98 42.11 -4.48
N HIS A 668 -10.74 42.64 -5.68
CA HIS A 668 -9.45 42.51 -6.40
C HIS A 668 -8.96 41.05 -6.55
N LEU A 669 -9.89 40.10 -6.71
CA LEU A 669 -9.60 38.68 -6.93
C LEU A 669 -9.40 38.36 -8.42
N ASP A 670 -8.93 37.14 -8.67
CA ASP A 670 -8.33 36.66 -9.92
C ASP A 670 -9.32 36.54 -11.12
N ILE A 671 -9.60 37.66 -11.79
CA ILE A 671 -10.38 37.75 -13.06
C ILE A 671 -9.83 36.87 -14.19
N ASN A 672 -8.56 36.48 -14.07
CA ASN A 672 -7.83 35.61 -14.98
C ASN A 672 -8.51 34.25 -15.21
N ARG A 673 -9.14 33.67 -14.18
CA ARG A 673 -9.87 32.40 -14.32
C ARG A 673 -11.05 32.51 -15.28
N TYR A 674 -11.75 33.65 -15.30
CA TYR A 674 -12.87 33.91 -16.20
C TYR A 674 -12.38 34.16 -17.63
N TYR A 675 -11.20 34.79 -17.76
CA TYR A 675 -10.54 35.01 -19.04
C TYR A 675 -10.25 33.69 -19.78
N LEU A 676 -9.67 32.72 -19.10
CA LEU A 676 -9.40 31.38 -19.66
C LEU A 676 -10.70 30.64 -20.01
N ALA A 677 -11.71 30.76 -19.15
CA ALA A 677 -13.01 30.17 -19.42
C ALA A 677 -13.64 30.76 -20.70
N PHE A 678 -13.49 32.06 -20.95
CA PHE A 678 -13.95 32.70 -22.18
C PHE A 678 -13.25 32.15 -23.42
N ILE A 679 -11.91 32.06 -23.41
CA ILE A 679 -11.15 31.52 -24.55
C ILE A 679 -11.56 30.08 -24.84
N ASN A 680 -11.64 29.26 -23.80
CA ASN A 680 -11.98 27.84 -23.93
C ASN A 680 -13.42 27.63 -24.41
N ARG A 681 -14.36 28.53 -24.10
CA ARG A 681 -15.77 28.39 -24.48
C ARG A 681 -16.07 28.99 -25.85
N THR A 682 -15.28 29.96 -26.32
CA THR A 682 -15.56 30.71 -27.54
C THR A 682 -14.87 30.08 -28.74
N GLU A 683 -15.64 29.52 -29.66
CA GLU A 683 -15.13 28.73 -30.80
C GLU A 683 -14.10 29.47 -31.65
N ASN A 684 -14.31 30.77 -31.89
CA ASN A 684 -13.38 31.64 -32.63
C ASN A 684 -12.00 31.76 -31.98
N PHE A 685 -11.91 31.61 -30.65
CA PHE A 685 -10.68 31.79 -29.88
C PHE A 685 -10.05 30.49 -29.39
N LYS A 686 -10.76 29.34 -29.47
CA LYS A 686 -10.21 28.02 -29.14
C LYS A 686 -8.95 27.68 -29.94
N LYS A 687 -8.84 28.17 -31.18
CA LYS A 687 -7.66 27.98 -32.06
C LYS A 687 -6.35 28.47 -31.43
N TYR A 688 -6.42 29.41 -30.49
CA TYR A 688 -5.25 29.93 -29.79
C TYR A 688 -4.79 29.02 -28.63
N LEU A 689 -5.61 28.07 -28.15
CA LEU A 689 -5.27 27.22 -26.99
C LEU A 689 -3.91 26.49 -27.12
N PRO A 690 -3.54 25.91 -28.27
CA PRO A 690 -2.24 25.24 -28.43
C PRO A 690 -1.02 26.19 -28.40
N ASP A 691 -1.22 27.45 -28.78
CA ASP A 691 -0.18 28.50 -28.79
C ASP A 691 -0.21 29.37 -27.53
N ILE A 692 -1.31 29.34 -26.78
CA ILE A 692 -1.49 30.00 -25.47
C ILE A 692 -0.57 29.41 -24.40
N VAL A 693 -0.11 28.18 -24.60
CA VAL A 693 0.92 27.51 -23.78
C VAL A 693 2.35 27.93 -24.16
N LYS A 694 2.52 28.79 -25.17
CA LYS A 694 3.83 29.25 -25.66
C LYS A 694 3.98 30.75 -25.45
N ILE A 695 5.16 31.16 -25.00
CA ILE A 695 5.52 32.58 -24.79
C ILE A 695 5.55 33.32 -26.14
N ASN A 696 4.94 34.51 -26.22
CA ASN A 696 5.10 35.42 -27.37
C ASN A 696 6.48 36.08 -27.35
N TYR A 697 7.53 35.33 -27.73
CA TYR A 697 8.89 35.86 -27.74
C TYR A 697 9.03 37.07 -28.66
N LYS A 698 8.33 37.10 -29.80
CA LYS A 698 8.44 38.21 -30.76
C LYS A 698 8.00 39.54 -30.16
N GLY A 699 6.83 39.56 -29.51
CA GLY A 699 6.31 40.76 -28.84
C GLY A 699 7.13 41.13 -27.59
N LEU A 700 7.54 40.13 -26.81
CA LEU A 700 8.40 40.36 -25.65
C LEU A 700 9.75 40.97 -26.04
N ILE A 701 10.42 40.41 -27.05
CA ILE A 701 11.71 40.89 -27.56
C ILE A 701 11.58 42.29 -28.12
N TYR A 702 10.52 42.59 -28.89
CA TYR A 702 10.25 43.94 -29.37
C TYR A 702 10.12 44.93 -28.20
N ASN A 703 9.29 44.61 -27.21
CA ASN A 703 9.11 45.49 -26.05
C ASN A 703 10.40 45.66 -25.23
N ILE A 704 11.20 44.59 -25.06
CA ILE A 704 12.53 44.66 -24.43
C ILE A 704 13.43 45.63 -25.22
N LYS A 705 13.52 45.50 -26.55
CA LYS A 705 14.33 46.40 -27.41
C LYS A 705 13.80 47.84 -27.44
N THR A 706 12.49 48.02 -27.33
CA THR A 706 11.82 49.33 -27.38
C THR A 706 12.00 50.11 -26.08
N TYR A 707 11.87 49.44 -24.94
CA TYR A 707 11.88 50.12 -23.63
C TYR A 707 13.23 50.04 -22.92
N MET A 708 14.03 48.99 -23.12
CA MET A 708 15.31 48.78 -22.44
C MET A 708 16.48 48.95 -23.41
N LYS A 709 17.53 49.66 -22.97
CA LYS A 709 18.78 49.80 -23.74
C LYS A 709 19.70 48.59 -23.59
N ASP A 710 19.73 48.03 -22.39
CA ASP A 710 20.50 46.86 -22.02
C ASP A 710 19.84 46.18 -20.82
N TRP A 711 20.43 45.08 -20.34
CA TRP A 711 19.86 44.31 -19.23
C TRP A 711 20.02 44.97 -17.84
N GLN A 712 20.78 46.06 -17.74
CA GLN A 712 20.95 46.84 -16.51
C GLN A 712 20.09 48.13 -16.51
N ASP A 713 19.37 48.42 -17.60
CA ASP A 713 18.51 49.59 -17.73
C ASP A 713 17.22 49.46 -16.90
N MET A 714 17.33 49.72 -15.60
CA MET A 714 16.20 49.68 -14.66
C MET A 714 15.13 50.75 -14.94
N GLN A 715 15.49 51.87 -15.57
CA GLN A 715 14.51 52.88 -15.97
C GLN A 715 13.68 52.40 -17.17
N GLY A 716 14.35 51.80 -18.16
CA GLY A 716 13.69 51.11 -19.27
C GLY A 716 12.83 49.94 -18.82
N PHE A 717 13.32 49.16 -17.85
CA PHE A 717 12.55 48.07 -17.25
C PHE A 717 11.29 48.57 -16.53
N ASN A 718 11.33 49.72 -15.86
CA ASN A 718 10.12 50.31 -15.27
C ASN A 718 9.09 50.72 -16.34
N LYS A 719 9.53 51.22 -17.50
CA LYS A 719 8.63 51.49 -18.64
C LYS A 719 8.07 50.22 -19.26
N LEU A 720 8.89 49.17 -19.36
CA LEU A 720 8.45 47.83 -19.76
C LEU A 720 7.37 47.31 -18.79
N LYS A 721 7.60 47.48 -17.48
CA LYS A 721 6.65 47.12 -16.42
C LYS A 721 5.33 47.89 -16.54
N GLU A 722 5.40 49.19 -16.84
CA GLU A 722 4.22 50.01 -17.14
C GLU A 722 3.46 49.53 -18.38
N CYS A 723 4.16 49.15 -19.46
CA CYS A 723 3.55 48.58 -20.67
C CYS A 723 2.71 47.32 -20.34
N TYR A 724 3.24 46.44 -19.50
CA TYR A 724 2.54 45.24 -19.05
C TYR A 724 1.59 45.48 -17.87
N GLN A 725 1.57 46.68 -17.26
CA GLN A 725 0.72 47.07 -16.12
C GLN A 725 0.68 46.02 -14.99
N THR A 726 1.81 45.39 -14.66
CA THR A 726 1.90 44.31 -13.65
C THR A 726 2.99 44.55 -12.64
N ASP A 727 2.70 44.33 -11.36
CA ASP A 727 3.70 44.38 -10.29
C ASP A 727 4.52 43.11 -10.14
N LYS A 728 4.12 42.04 -10.82
CA LYS A 728 4.72 40.70 -10.73
C LYS A 728 5.85 40.45 -11.73
N ILE A 729 6.20 41.44 -12.55
CA ILE A 729 7.38 41.37 -13.42
C ILE A 729 8.63 41.73 -12.61
N SER A 730 9.66 40.90 -12.69
CA SER A 730 10.95 41.15 -12.06
C SER A 730 12.10 40.86 -13.02
N LEU A 731 13.18 41.60 -12.87
CA LEU A 731 14.39 41.44 -13.67
C LEU A 731 15.50 40.89 -12.77
N ALA A 732 16.07 39.75 -13.16
CA ALA A 732 17.22 39.14 -12.52
C ALA A 732 18.41 39.16 -13.48
N ASN A 733 19.61 38.84 -13.00
CA ASN A 733 20.85 38.94 -13.78
C ASN A 733 20.85 38.10 -15.07
N ASP A 734 20.14 36.97 -15.08
CA ASP A 734 20.14 35.95 -16.13
C ASP A 734 18.76 35.66 -16.72
N HIS A 735 17.68 36.23 -16.15
CA HIS A 735 16.31 35.99 -16.59
C HIS A 735 15.38 37.16 -16.29
N ILE A 736 14.29 37.24 -17.04
CA ILE A 736 13.14 38.10 -16.73
C ILE A 736 12.02 37.18 -16.24
N SER A 737 11.37 37.55 -15.13
CA SER A 737 10.29 36.77 -14.55
C SER A 737 8.96 37.49 -14.68
N PHE A 738 7.92 36.72 -14.94
CA PHE A 738 6.52 37.13 -14.92
C PHE A 738 5.81 36.27 -13.86
N GLY A 739 5.91 36.67 -12.59
CA GLY A 739 5.52 35.82 -11.47
C GLY A 739 6.43 34.59 -11.30
N SER A 740 5.87 33.38 -11.43
CA SER A 740 6.60 32.11 -11.37
C SER A 740 7.23 31.69 -12.71
N LEU A 741 6.80 32.29 -13.83
CA LEU A 741 7.38 32.06 -15.15
C LEU A 741 8.73 32.76 -15.25
N LYS A 742 9.80 31.99 -15.50
CA LYS A 742 11.16 32.50 -15.72
C LYS A 742 11.56 32.31 -17.17
N ILE A 743 11.94 33.38 -17.84
CA ILE A 743 12.43 33.37 -19.22
C ILE A 743 13.90 33.77 -19.19
N THR A 744 14.77 32.84 -19.55
CA THR A 744 16.22 33.08 -19.47
C THR A 744 16.71 33.97 -20.60
N LYS A 745 17.82 34.68 -20.39
CA LYS A 745 18.52 35.42 -21.47
C LYS A 745 18.83 34.51 -22.65
N GLN A 746 19.31 33.30 -22.37
CA GLN A 746 19.70 32.33 -23.40
C GLN A 746 18.52 31.92 -24.27
N GLU A 747 17.35 31.75 -23.66
CA GLU A 747 16.10 31.46 -24.34
C GLU A 747 15.65 32.64 -25.21
N LEU A 748 15.73 33.88 -24.72
CA LEU A 748 15.45 35.08 -25.52
C LEU A 748 16.41 35.21 -26.72
N TYR A 749 17.70 34.89 -26.55
CA TYR A 749 18.67 34.90 -27.65
C TYR A 749 18.32 33.85 -28.71
N GLY A 750 17.96 32.64 -28.27
CA GLY A 750 17.49 31.57 -29.16
C GLY A 750 16.22 31.94 -29.94
N GLN A 751 15.47 32.93 -29.46
CA GLN A 751 14.22 33.41 -30.05
C GLN A 751 14.34 34.76 -30.78
N GLY A 752 15.56 35.31 -30.93
CA GLY A 752 15.85 36.48 -31.77
C GLY A 752 16.20 37.78 -31.03
N LEU A 753 16.45 37.74 -29.72
CA LEU A 753 17.09 38.85 -29.01
C LEU A 753 18.59 38.87 -29.35
N ASP A 754 19.17 40.04 -29.60
CA ASP A 754 20.57 40.12 -30.03
C ASP A 754 21.49 39.59 -28.91
N SER A 755 22.38 38.64 -29.23
CA SER A 755 23.31 38.05 -28.25
C SER A 755 24.22 39.09 -27.60
N ASN A 756 24.38 40.24 -28.25
CA ASN A 756 25.19 41.38 -27.81
C ASN A 756 24.33 42.52 -27.23
N PHE A 757 23.06 42.27 -26.86
CA PHE A 757 22.19 43.26 -26.23
C PHE A 757 22.87 43.82 -24.95
N GLY A 758 23.44 45.03 -25.08
CA GLY A 758 24.17 45.73 -24.02
C GLY A 758 25.71 45.69 -24.07
N VAL A 759 26.36 45.23 -25.14
CA VAL A 759 27.85 45.26 -25.26
C VAL A 759 28.29 46.47 -26.12
N GLU A 760 28.56 47.59 -25.43
CA GLU A 760 29.14 48.89 -25.85
C GLU A 760 29.11 49.33 -27.34
N GLN A 761 28.40 50.43 -27.62
CA GLN A 761 28.84 51.42 -28.62
C GLN A 761 29.82 52.41 -27.95
N THR A 762 31.11 52.09 -27.94
CA THR A 762 32.19 53.03 -27.60
C THR A 762 33.11 53.24 -28.82
N LYS A 763 32.78 54.25 -29.65
CA LYS A 763 33.71 55.21 -30.28
C LYS A 763 32.96 56.18 -31.21
N GLN A 764 33.04 57.46 -30.87
CA GLN A 764 32.44 58.64 -31.52
C GLN A 764 33.24 59.10 -32.77
N PRO A 765 32.74 60.01 -33.66
CA PRO A 765 32.49 61.41 -33.29
C PRO A 765 31.16 62.00 -33.79
N SER A 766 30.83 63.10 -33.13
CA SER A 766 29.74 64.03 -33.37
C SER A 766 29.42 64.29 -34.85
N ASN A 767 28.13 64.22 -35.21
CA ASN A 767 27.54 65.29 -36.00
C ASN A 767 26.09 65.52 -35.55
N ARG A 768 25.82 66.80 -35.35
CA ARG A 768 24.59 67.42 -34.87
C ARG A 768 23.42 67.08 -35.80
N ALA A 769 22.41 66.37 -35.27
CA ALA A 769 21.04 66.51 -35.72
C ALA A 769 20.17 66.62 -34.46
N GLU A 770 19.50 67.75 -34.36
CA GLU A 770 18.70 68.20 -33.23
C GLU A 770 17.69 67.14 -32.78
N ALA A 771 17.56 66.98 -31.46
CA ALA A 771 16.41 66.32 -30.86
C ALA A 771 15.16 67.14 -31.22
N LYS A 772 14.44 66.72 -32.27
CA LYS A 772 13.02 67.05 -32.37
C LYS A 772 12.30 66.17 -31.35
N GLU A 773 11.91 66.78 -30.23
CA GLU A 773 10.74 66.33 -29.49
C GLU A 773 9.58 66.21 -30.48
N GLN A 774 9.33 65.01 -31.00
CA GLN A 774 8.01 64.71 -31.53
C GLN A 774 7.11 64.50 -30.33
N ASN A 775 6.50 65.60 -29.92
CA ASN A 775 5.33 65.63 -29.08
C ASN A 775 4.25 64.77 -29.76
N ILE A 776 4.18 63.48 -29.38
CA ILE A 776 3.30 62.44 -29.95
C ILE A 776 1.82 62.88 -29.87
N LYS A 777 1.49 63.87 -29.03
CA LYS A 777 0.16 64.49 -28.96
C LYS A 777 -0.28 65.20 -30.26
N SER A 778 0.61 65.78 -31.07
CA SER A 778 0.18 66.63 -32.19
C SER A 778 -0.04 65.92 -33.53
N GLY A 779 0.43 64.67 -33.69
CA GLY A 779 0.27 63.91 -34.93
C GLY A 779 -1.08 63.20 -35.06
N TYR A 780 -1.67 62.79 -33.94
CA TYR A 780 -2.87 61.95 -33.91
C TYR A 780 -4.20 62.73 -33.90
N ASP A 781 -4.18 64.02 -33.55
CA ASP A 781 -5.38 64.89 -33.62
C ASP A 781 -5.91 65.07 -35.05
N SER A 782 -5.09 64.75 -36.07
CA SER A 782 -5.50 64.79 -37.48
C SER A 782 -6.26 63.54 -37.97
N LEU A 783 -6.28 62.46 -37.19
CA LEU A 783 -7.00 61.20 -37.48
C LEU A 783 -8.37 61.13 -36.80
N GLU A 784 -8.72 62.13 -35.98
CA GLU A 784 -10.00 62.21 -35.26
C GLU A 784 -11.20 62.59 -36.15
N ARG A 785 -10.99 63.16 -37.34
CA ARG A 785 -12.07 63.52 -38.28
C ARG A 785 -12.52 62.35 -39.13
#